data_AF-A0A933WZ19-F1
#
_entry.id   AF-A0A933WZ19-F1
#
_cell.length_a   1.000
_cell.length_b   1.000
_cell.length_c   1.000
_cell.angle_alpha   90.00
_cell.angle_beta   90.00
_cell.angle_gamma   90.00
#
_symmetry.space_group_name_H-M   'P 1'
#
loop_
_entity.id
_entity.type
_entity.pdbx_description
1 polymer ?
#
loop_
_entity_poly.entity_id
_entity_poly.type
_entity_poly.pdbx_seq_one_letter_code
_entity_poly.pdbx_strand_id
1 'polypeptide(L)'
;MNLPIRHSSFVIACVLLSTLNPQLSTSFAAPLGTAFTYQGRLNDGGAPANGLYDFNFALFNAASGGTQAGPTLVTNGVAVSSGLFTVTLDFGAGIFGGDARWLVVIVGTNGAPVLNMLHPRQPLTPAPHALFASQAGVATSASVATSASVATSAGTALTTTSVANNAVTAPGIASGQVVKSLNGLRDAVALAPGANVTLTPSGQTLTLASPTDWHVGGNTGTTAGADFIGTADNQPLEFKVNGGRALRLEPTATGKPNVIGGHPDNAAVGQGVTIVGGFSNLVQGDLAIIGGGGNNVIQTNSHYAILVGGEYNQIQGSATNDRGAKFAFLGGGSGNVIETYAYWPVLGGGYLNRIQYDADNSVIVGGKQNLIGTNADYAAVGGGNLNLISNAAQYATIPGGANNVAGQSYAFAAGRRAKANHQGSFVWADSTAADFASTAANQFLIRAGGGVGIGKINPASALDVNGTVTANNFVGSGAGLTGVTLSPANLTSGSVTNAVSFLSTAGVGIGTATPQDSLLDVEGDLRLNNYELFLRSGTDRNHGLGWYGMLPGTNKYFAGANVDGPVLYGWSGGALATVGGGQRLALQWDSSGKAWLDASNVNNGTLVPGLAFGFNSGEGISSKRTAGGNQYGLDFYTFYQNRMTITQSGSVGIGTTTPSNRLDVIGTVQADAFATHGTNAFQVLLDGARALRIESANNFIAGSSGNTVEPGARNSIIAAGGNQRIQAGAQYGTIVGGWGNSVGTNTTYGTIGGGDANTISNASFATIPGGSRAKATHHGQFAYASGSFSAAGDAQTSIYVLRNQSLGAAGYYTLFLDGSSETKPLTVPNGSRWAFDILLIGSQPSGTTAAWQIRGVIKNNIGTTSFVGTPTTTALGVDAAASTWNVLAQANNTTDSLDLQVRGSSTTEWTSWVATVRTVEVTPQ
;
A
#
# COMPACT_ATOMS: atom_id res chain seq x y z
N MET A 1 -78.90 4.19 13.49
CA MET A 1 -80.25 3.75 13.09
C MET A 1 -81.24 4.82 13.51
N ASN A 2 -81.82 5.54 12.53
CA ASN A 2 -83.08 6.30 12.52
C ASN A 2 -83.62 7.17 13.69
N LEU A 3 -84.05 8.38 13.27
CA LEU A 3 -85.29 9.11 13.66
C LEU A 3 -85.37 9.75 15.07
N PRO A 4 -86.34 10.67 15.35
CA PRO A 4 -87.45 11.23 14.52
C PRO A 4 -87.30 12.78 14.32
N ILE A 5 -88.21 13.59 13.72
CA ILE A 5 -89.59 13.94 14.09
C ILE A 5 -90.32 14.70 12.94
N ARG A 6 -91.47 14.14 12.51
CA ARG A 6 -92.83 14.72 12.23
C ARG A 6 -92.95 15.97 11.32
N HIS A 7 -93.66 15.88 10.18
CA HIS A 7 -95.13 15.99 9.98
C HIS A 7 -95.68 17.40 10.32
N SER A 8 -96.42 18.10 9.44
CA SER A 8 -97.48 17.60 8.52
C SER A 8 -97.31 18.11 7.06
N SER A 9 -97.73 17.43 5.98
CA SER A 9 -98.16 16.04 5.72
C SER A 9 -98.18 15.81 4.18
N PHE A 10 -98.18 14.55 3.72
CA PHE A 10 -98.36 14.11 2.31
C PHE A 10 -97.22 14.32 1.27
N VAL A 11 -96.26 13.38 1.29
CA VAL A 11 -96.06 12.36 0.23
C VAL A 11 -96.21 12.77 -1.26
N ILE A 12 -95.06 12.88 -1.93
CA ILE A 12 -94.64 12.29 -3.23
C ILE A 12 -95.72 11.58 -4.09
N ALA A 13 -95.93 12.06 -5.33
CA ALA A 13 -96.13 11.29 -6.60
C ALA A 13 -96.71 12.24 -7.70
N CYS A 14 -95.99 12.61 -8.76
CA CYS A 14 -95.71 11.85 -10.00
C CYS A 14 -96.81 11.89 -11.11
N VAL A 15 -96.64 12.83 -12.08
CA VAL A 15 -96.87 12.73 -13.56
C VAL A 15 -98.32 12.41 -14.06
N LEU A 16 -99.01 13.14 -14.97
CA LEU A 16 -98.69 13.51 -16.38
C LEU A 16 -99.57 14.67 -16.98
N LEU A 17 -98.92 15.60 -17.70
CA LEU A 17 -99.24 16.25 -19.02
C LEU A 17 -100.60 16.91 -19.45
N SER A 18 -100.48 18.13 -20.06
CA SER A 18 -100.96 18.59 -21.41
C SER A 18 -101.85 19.88 -21.62
N THR A 19 -101.25 20.88 -22.32
CA THR A 19 -101.76 21.94 -23.29
C THR A 19 -102.79 23.04 -22.89
N LEU A 20 -103.11 24.16 -23.61
CA LEU A 20 -102.78 24.79 -24.94
C LEU A 20 -102.93 26.37 -24.92
N ASN A 21 -102.78 27.15 -26.04
CA ASN A 21 -102.66 28.64 -26.05
C ASN A 21 -102.93 29.41 -27.42
N PRO A 22 -103.63 30.60 -27.46
CA PRO A 22 -103.75 31.53 -28.62
C PRO A 22 -103.35 33.04 -28.37
N GLN A 23 -103.56 34.00 -29.34
CA GLN A 23 -102.96 35.39 -29.36
C GLN A 23 -103.67 36.50 -30.26
N LEU A 24 -103.20 37.80 -30.21
CA LEU A 24 -103.02 38.92 -31.25
C LEU A 24 -104.18 39.73 -31.97
N SER A 25 -104.15 41.09 -32.26
CA SER A 25 -103.62 41.86 -33.48
C SER A 25 -104.01 43.42 -33.59
N THR A 26 -103.59 44.26 -34.62
CA THR A 26 -103.67 45.81 -34.73
C THR A 26 -103.82 46.53 -36.16
N SER A 27 -104.12 47.87 -36.32
CA SER A 27 -104.00 48.77 -37.58
C SER A 27 -104.19 50.37 -37.43
N PHE A 28 -104.06 51.26 -38.50
CA PHE A 28 -103.99 52.80 -38.49
C PHE A 28 -104.49 53.65 -39.76
N ALA A 29 -104.63 55.03 -39.73
CA ALA A 29 -105.23 55.94 -40.80
C ALA A 29 -104.75 57.48 -40.92
N ALA A 30 -105.44 58.37 -41.71
CA ALA A 30 -105.00 59.72 -42.27
C ALA A 30 -105.74 61.05 -41.77
N PRO A 31 -105.33 62.32 -42.12
CA PRO A 31 -105.66 63.57 -41.36
C PRO A 31 -106.84 64.49 -41.82
N LEU A 32 -107.33 65.39 -40.94
CA LEU A 32 -108.58 66.19 -41.03
C LEU A 32 -108.41 67.74 -40.91
N GLY A 33 -109.47 68.52 -41.24
CA GLY A 33 -109.58 69.99 -41.05
C GLY A 33 -110.33 70.43 -39.76
N THR A 34 -110.52 71.75 -39.56
CA THR A 34 -110.98 72.36 -38.27
C THR A 34 -112.49 72.56 -38.09
N ALA A 35 -113.25 72.74 -39.18
CA ALA A 35 -114.68 73.02 -39.11
C ALA A 35 -115.49 71.78 -38.70
N PHE A 36 -116.62 71.97 -38.01
CA PHE A 36 -117.56 70.89 -37.67
C PHE A 36 -119.01 71.25 -38.01
N THR A 37 -119.80 70.22 -38.35
CA THR A 37 -121.23 70.38 -38.64
C THR A 37 -122.03 70.39 -37.34
N TYR A 38 -122.86 71.41 -37.15
CA TYR A 38 -123.84 71.50 -36.07
C TYR A 38 -125.26 71.46 -36.64
N GLN A 39 -126.09 70.58 -36.11
CA GLN A 39 -127.51 70.44 -36.48
C GLN A 39 -128.37 70.67 -35.25
N GLY A 40 -129.33 71.59 -35.36
CA GLY A 40 -130.22 71.98 -34.28
C GLY A 40 -131.69 71.91 -34.68
N ARG A 41 -132.57 71.88 -33.67
CA ARG A 41 -134.03 71.96 -33.86
C ARG A 41 -134.59 73.17 -33.12
N LEU A 42 -135.16 74.10 -33.87
CA LEU A 42 -135.86 75.30 -33.41
C LEU A 42 -137.37 75.05 -33.40
N ASN A 43 -138.01 75.35 -32.27
CA ASN A 43 -139.46 75.47 -32.17
C ASN A 43 -139.79 76.94 -31.88
N ASP A 44 -140.81 77.48 -32.55
CA ASP A 44 -141.38 78.80 -32.29
C ASP A 44 -142.83 78.65 -31.81
N GLY A 45 -143.20 79.34 -30.74
CA GLY A 45 -144.51 79.21 -30.09
C GLY A 45 -144.90 77.79 -29.62
N GLY A 46 -143.96 76.85 -29.57
CA GLY A 46 -144.21 75.42 -29.30
C GLY A 46 -144.43 74.55 -30.54
N ALA A 47 -144.51 75.13 -31.74
CA ALA A 47 -144.55 74.42 -33.01
C ALA A 47 -143.15 74.41 -33.69
N PRO A 48 -142.81 73.45 -34.57
CA PRO A 48 -141.53 73.46 -35.26
C PRO A 48 -141.42 74.65 -36.24
N ALA A 49 -140.35 75.44 -36.12
CA ALA A 49 -140.17 76.66 -36.90
C ALA A 49 -139.95 76.38 -38.40
N ASN A 50 -140.43 77.26 -39.27
CA ASN A 50 -140.20 77.21 -40.71
C ASN A 50 -139.87 78.61 -41.24
N GLY A 51 -138.95 78.70 -42.21
CA GLY A 51 -138.55 79.96 -42.86
C GLY A 51 -137.05 80.25 -42.76
N LEU A 52 -136.65 81.49 -43.06
CA LEU A 52 -135.29 81.97 -42.91
C LEU A 52 -135.10 82.64 -41.55
N TYR A 53 -134.04 82.25 -40.84
CA TYR A 53 -133.69 82.78 -39.51
C TYR A 53 -132.23 83.23 -39.49
N ASP A 54 -131.96 84.30 -38.74
CA ASP A 54 -130.60 84.74 -38.46
C ASP A 54 -130.15 84.08 -37.15
N PHE A 55 -129.01 83.38 -37.21
CA PHE A 55 -128.40 82.74 -36.05
C PHE A 55 -127.03 83.32 -35.77
N ASN A 56 -126.78 83.64 -34.51
CA ASN A 56 -125.46 83.95 -33.97
C ASN A 56 -125.05 82.84 -33.00
N PHE A 57 -123.88 82.24 -33.24
CA PHE A 57 -123.29 81.19 -32.41
C PHE A 57 -122.06 81.71 -31.66
N ALA A 58 -121.97 81.44 -30.37
CA ALA A 58 -120.78 81.76 -29.58
C ALA A 58 -120.47 80.63 -28.60
N LEU A 59 -119.18 80.42 -28.29
CA LEU A 59 -118.74 79.45 -27.28
C LEU A 59 -118.43 80.15 -25.97
N PHE A 60 -118.74 79.49 -24.85
CA PHE A 60 -118.41 79.93 -23.50
C PHE A 60 -117.68 78.83 -22.73
N ASN A 61 -116.91 79.22 -21.72
CA ASN A 61 -116.23 78.30 -20.80
C ASN A 61 -117.10 77.85 -19.60
N ALA A 62 -118.40 78.19 -19.57
CA ALA A 62 -119.34 77.74 -18.53
C ALA A 62 -120.81 77.64 -19.03
N ALA A 63 -121.58 76.76 -18.38
CA ALA A 63 -123.00 76.50 -18.66
C ALA A 63 -123.92 77.71 -18.37
N SER A 64 -123.61 78.46 -17.32
CA SER A 64 -124.18 79.78 -17.00
C SER A 64 -123.07 80.67 -16.42
N GLY A 65 -123.13 81.98 -16.66
CA GLY A 65 -121.97 82.86 -16.42
C GLY A 65 -120.80 82.56 -17.38
N GLY A 66 -119.57 82.82 -16.95
CA GLY A 66 -118.36 82.55 -17.74
C GLY A 66 -118.09 83.56 -18.87
N THR A 67 -116.91 83.43 -19.49
CA THR A 67 -116.41 84.28 -20.58
C THR A 67 -116.55 83.60 -21.94
N GLN A 68 -116.74 84.39 -22.99
CA GLN A 68 -116.79 83.90 -24.36
C GLN A 68 -115.40 83.43 -24.82
N ALA A 69 -115.34 82.33 -25.56
CA ALA A 69 -114.14 81.75 -26.14
C ALA A 69 -114.25 81.77 -27.67
N GLY A 70 -113.46 82.61 -28.33
CA GLY A 70 -113.51 82.78 -29.80
C GLY A 70 -114.61 83.75 -30.28
N PRO A 71 -114.66 84.02 -31.60
CA PRO A 71 -115.59 84.98 -32.19
C PRO A 71 -117.04 84.50 -32.14
N THR A 72 -117.98 85.44 -32.21
CA THR A 72 -119.37 85.12 -32.52
C THR A 72 -119.50 84.87 -34.02
N LEU A 73 -119.95 83.67 -34.40
CA LEU A 73 -120.21 83.32 -35.79
C LEU A 73 -121.62 83.77 -36.16
N VAL A 74 -121.71 84.67 -37.14
CA VAL A 74 -122.96 85.22 -37.67
C VAL A 74 -123.34 84.46 -38.93
N THR A 75 -124.50 83.80 -38.92
CA THR A 75 -125.07 83.11 -40.08
C THR A 75 -126.48 83.66 -40.32
N ASN A 76 -126.58 84.59 -41.27
CA ASN A 76 -127.85 85.21 -41.64
C ASN A 76 -128.57 84.39 -42.71
N GLY A 77 -129.90 84.39 -42.69
CA GLY A 77 -130.73 83.70 -43.68
C GLY A 77 -130.58 82.19 -43.71
N VAL A 78 -130.35 81.53 -42.57
CA VAL A 78 -130.29 80.06 -42.47
C VAL A 78 -131.70 79.50 -42.67
N ALA A 79 -131.83 78.55 -43.58
CA ALA A 79 -133.09 77.84 -43.81
C ALA A 79 -133.42 76.88 -42.66
N VAL A 80 -134.58 77.09 -42.04
CA VAL A 80 -135.17 76.19 -41.04
C VAL A 80 -136.38 75.51 -41.67
N SER A 81 -136.43 74.18 -41.66
CA SER A 81 -137.53 73.39 -42.21
C SER A 81 -138.01 72.34 -41.21
N SER A 82 -139.30 72.35 -40.89
CA SER A 82 -139.90 71.51 -39.83
C SER A 82 -139.15 71.57 -38.49
N GLY A 83 -138.61 72.76 -38.18
CA GLY A 83 -137.76 73.08 -37.05
C GLY A 83 -136.28 72.74 -37.23
N LEU A 84 -135.89 71.90 -38.18
CA LEU A 84 -134.49 71.48 -38.35
C LEU A 84 -133.67 72.54 -39.11
N PHE A 85 -132.46 72.81 -38.64
CA PHE A 85 -131.45 73.58 -39.36
C PHE A 85 -130.07 72.91 -39.22
N THR A 86 -129.20 73.09 -40.21
CA THR A 86 -127.82 72.59 -40.18
C THR A 86 -126.89 73.72 -40.62
N VAL A 87 -125.82 73.95 -39.85
CA VAL A 87 -124.79 74.95 -40.12
C VAL A 87 -123.40 74.34 -39.92
N THR A 88 -122.41 74.85 -40.64
CA THR A 88 -121.00 74.53 -40.38
C THR A 88 -120.42 75.60 -39.48
N LEU A 89 -119.85 75.20 -38.34
CA LEU A 89 -119.23 76.10 -37.38
C LEU A 89 -117.71 75.92 -37.44
N ASP A 90 -116.99 77.01 -37.62
CA ASP A 90 -115.53 77.08 -37.46
C ASP A 90 -115.19 78.31 -36.61
N PHE A 91 -114.73 78.07 -35.38
CA PHE A 91 -114.31 79.12 -34.45
C PHE A 91 -112.82 79.46 -34.60
N GLY A 92 -112.12 78.84 -35.55
CA GLY A 92 -110.68 78.95 -35.77
C GLY A 92 -109.86 77.89 -35.03
N ALA A 93 -108.62 77.71 -35.49
CA ALA A 93 -107.67 76.80 -34.86
C ALA A 93 -107.35 77.22 -33.42
N GLY A 94 -107.18 76.23 -32.52
CA GLY A 94 -106.78 76.44 -31.12
C GLY A 94 -107.90 76.64 -30.09
N ILE A 95 -109.16 76.84 -30.51
CA ILE A 95 -110.29 77.04 -29.57
C ILE A 95 -110.64 75.76 -28.77
N PHE A 96 -110.39 74.58 -29.36
CA PHE A 96 -110.67 73.26 -28.80
C PHE A 96 -109.40 72.57 -28.25
N GLY A 97 -108.70 73.24 -27.33
CA GLY A 97 -107.43 72.77 -26.75
C GLY A 97 -107.52 71.69 -25.65
N GLY A 98 -108.71 71.18 -25.33
CA GLY A 98 -108.94 70.14 -24.30
C GLY A 98 -109.90 70.52 -23.18
N ASP A 99 -110.18 71.81 -23.00
CA ASP A 99 -111.16 72.31 -22.04
C ASP A 99 -112.62 72.07 -22.46
N ALA A 100 -113.54 72.04 -21.49
CA ALA A 100 -114.98 72.07 -21.76
C ALA A 100 -115.45 73.38 -22.42
N ARG A 101 -116.46 73.28 -23.29
CA ARG A 101 -117.07 74.41 -24.03
C ARG A 101 -118.59 74.26 -24.08
N TRP A 102 -119.30 75.38 -23.98
CA TRP A 102 -120.76 75.46 -24.12
C TRP A 102 -121.12 76.42 -25.26
N LEU A 103 -121.87 75.92 -26.24
CA LEU A 103 -122.43 76.67 -27.34
C LEU A 103 -123.69 77.41 -26.89
N VAL A 104 -123.73 78.73 -27.10
CA VAL A 104 -124.97 79.50 -27.07
C VAL A 104 -125.48 79.70 -28.50
N VAL A 105 -126.79 79.58 -28.66
CA VAL A 105 -127.50 79.87 -29.91
C VAL A 105 -128.37 81.09 -29.66
N ILE A 106 -128.19 82.13 -30.47
CA ILE A 106 -128.95 83.37 -30.43
C ILE A 106 -129.67 83.46 -31.77
N VAL A 107 -130.99 83.60 -31.79
CA VAL A 107 -131.82 83.45 -32.99
C VAL A 107 -132.91 84.50 -33.09
N GLY A 108 -133.18 84.96 -34.30
CA GLY A 108 -134.33 85.78 -34.64
C GLY A 108 -134.82 85.49 -36.06
N THR A 109 -136.02 85.97 -36.39
CA THR A 109 -136.49 85.96 -37.78
C THR A 109 -135.56 86.81 -38.65
N ASN A 110 -135.35 86.41 -39.91
CA ASN A 110 -134.41 87.08 -40.83
C ASN A 110 -134.64 88.60 -40.89
N GLY A 111 -133.62 89.39 -40.54
CA GLY A 111 -133.65 90.85 -40.48
C GLY A 111 -134.26 91.46 -39.21
N ALA A 112 -134.52 90.67 -38.16
CA ALA A 112 -135.08 91.18 -36.91
C ALA A 112 -134.13 92.18 -36.21
N PRO A 113 -134.65 93.32 -35.67
CA PRO A 113 -133.82 94.32 -34.99
C PRO A 113 -133.28 93.84 -33.63
N VAL A 114 -133.77 92.71 -33.11
CA VAL A 114 -133.31 92.06 -31.87
C VAL A 114 -133.33 90.54 -32.09
N LEU A 115 -132.23 89.86 -31.75
CA LEU A 115 -132.13 88.40 -31.74
C LEU A 115 -132.26 87.88 -30.29
N ASN A 116 -132.95 86.76 -30.08
CA ASN A 116 -133.20 86.18 -28.77
C ASN A 116 -132.15 85.10 -28.42
N MET A 117 -131.53 85.21 -27.24
CA MET A 117 -130.62 84.19 -26.72
C MET A 117 -131.41 83.01 -26.14
N LEU A 118 -131.11 81.79 -26.61
CA LEU A 118 -131.72 80.56 -26.08
C LEU A 118 -130.99 80.08 -24.82
N HIS A 119 -131.78 79.67 -23.82
CA HIS A 119 -131.30 79.07 -22.57
C HIS A 119 -131.89 77.66 -22.38
N PRO A 120 -131.16 76.72 -21.73
CA PRO A 120 -129.76 76.81 -21.31
C PRO A 120 -128.76 76.65 -22.48
N ARG A 121 -127.49 77.01 -22.26
CA ARG A 121 -126.42 76.78 -23.24
C ARG A 121 -126.11 75.29 -23.39
N GLN A 122 -125.80 74.86 -24.61
CA GLN A 122 -125.59 73.44 -24.93
C GLN A 122 -124.09 73.06 -24.79
N PRO A 123 -123.74 72.02 -24.01
CA PRO A 123 -122.35 71.55 -23.93
C PRO A 123 -121.91 70.91 -25.26
N LEU A 124 -120.67 71.17 -25.69
CA LEU A 124 -120.03 70.45 -26.77
C LEU A 124 -119.16 69.31 -26.20
N THR A 125 -119.51 68.07 -26.53
CA THR A 125 -118.78 66.87 -26.13
C THR A 125 -117.85 66.39 -27.26
N PRO A 126 -116.57 66.05 -26.97
CA PRO A 126 -115.64 65.59 -28.00
C PRO A 126 -115.98 64.20 -28.53
N ALA A 127 -115.74 63.96 -29.82
CA ALA A 127 -115.84 62.63 -30.43
C ALA A 127 -114.58 61.78 -30.16
N PRO A 128 -114.67 60.44 -30.00
CA PRO A 128 -113.58 59.62 -29.48
C PRO A 128 -112.23 59.70 -30.22
N HIS A 129 -112.22 59.91 -31.54
CA HIS A 129 -110.98 59.99 -32.32
C HIS A 129 -110.19 61.29 -32.16
N ALA A 130 -110.80 62.38 -31.67
CA ALA A 130 -110.15 63.70 -31.60
C ALA A 130 -109.10 63.84 -30.47
N LEU A 131 -109.14 62.97 -29.45
CA LEU A 131 -108.22 63.00 -28.31
C LEU A 131 -106.81 62.47 -28.60
N PHE A 132 -106.57 61.85 -29.78
CA PHE A 132 -105.35 61.07 -30.05
C PHE A 132 -104.29 61.79 -30.92
N ALA A 133 -104.60 62.96 -31.51
CA ALA A 133 -103.82 63.52 -32.63
C ALA A 133 -102.94 64.75 -32.32
N SER A 134 -102.72 65.11 -31.04
CA SER A 134 -102.06 66.38 -30.66
C SER A 134 -100.52 66.40 -30.67
N GLN A 135 -99.83 65.38 -31.24
CA GLN A 135 -98.37 65.27 -31.24
C GLN A 135 -97.77 64.81 -32.59
N ALA A 136 -97.23 65.72 -33.42
CA ALA A 136 -96.48 65.32 -34.65
C ALA A 136 -95.57 66.38 -35.35
N GLY A 137 -95.67 67.70 -35.07
CA GLY A 137 -95.12 68.74 -35.96
C GLY A 137 -93.71 69.26 -35.67
N VAL A 138 -92.67 68.60 -36.21
CA VAL A 138 -91.27 69.10 -36.39
C VAL A 138 -90.49 69.52 -35.12
N ALA A 139 -89.41 68.85 -34.69
CA ALA A 139 -88.93 67.52 -35.03
C ALA A 139 -88.27 66.89 -33.78
N THR A 140 -89.01 65.95 -33.19
CA THR A 140 -88.57 64.75 -32.48
C THR A 140 -87.07 64.55 -32.16
N SER A 141 -86.80 64.37 -30.87
CA SER A 141 -85.72 63.54 -30.33
C SER A 141 -85.48 62.27 -31.17
N ALA A 142 -84.22 62.02 -31.54
CA ALA A 142 -83.87 60.89 -32.39
C ALA A 142 -83.79 59.57 -31.60
N SER A 143 -84.73 58.64 -31.83
CA SER A 143 -84.68 57.26 -31.31
C SER A 143 -84.74 56.17 -32.39
N VAL A 144 -84.81 56.52 -33.69
CA VAL A 144 -84.67 55.55 -34.79
C VAL A 144 -83.82 56.15 -35.93
N ALA A 145 -82.54 55.78 -35.95
CA ALA A 145 -81.66 55.93 -37.10
C ALA A 145 -80.86 54.63 -37.29
N THR A 146 -81.54 53.58 -37.76
CA THR A 146 -80.87 52.37 -38.24
C THR A 146 -80.32 52.62 -39.64
N SER A 147 -78.99 52.73 -39.73
CA SER A 147 -78.16 52.90 -40.94
C SER A 147 -78.01 54.33 -41.49
N ALA A 148 -77.16 55.12 -40.83
CA ALA A 148 -76.30 56.09 -41.50
C ALA A 148 -74.83 55.84 -41.09
N SER A 149 -74.19 54.90 -41.77
CA SER A 149 -72.73 54.80 -41.79
C SER A 149 -72.17 56.02 -42.53
N VAL A 150 -71.27 56.78 -41.86
CA VAL A 150 -70.69 58.08 -42.31
C VAL A 150 -71.71 59.24 -42.19
N ALA A 151 -71.43 60.39 -41.56
CA ALA A 151 -70.16 61.00 -41.15
C ALA A 151 -70.06 61.25 -39.61
N THR A 152 -69.05 60.74 -38.90
CA THR A 152 -67.67 61.25 -38.76
C THR A 152 -67.49 62.41 -37.74
N SER A 153 -67.28 62.02 -36.47
CA SER A 153 -66.42 62.67 -35.44
C SER A 153 -66.83 64.06 -34.86
N ALA A 154 -66.95 64.29 -33.55
CA ALA A 154 -66.87 63.46 -32.31
C ALA A 154 -67.32 64.32 -31.08
N GLY A 155 -67.55 63.83 -29.84
CA GLY A 155 -67.63 62.47 -29.30
C GLY A 155 -66.50 62.07 -28.32
N THR A 156 -66.74 61.56 -27.08
CA THR A 156 -67.96 61.27 -26.27
C THR A 156 -67.58 61.00 -24.78
N ALA A 157 -68.55 60.64 -23.92
CA ALA A 157 -68.32 59.67 -22.83
C ALA A 157 -68.07 58.27 -23.42
N LEU A 158 -66.92 57.66 -23.08
CA LEU A 158 -66.31 56.60 -23.89
C LEU A 158 -66.86 55.18 -23.63
N THR A 159 -67.81 54.77 -24.48
CA THR A 159 -68.05 53.36 -24.83
C THR A 159 -66.98 52.84 -25.80
N THR A 160 -66.94 51.54 -26.13
CA THR A 160 -65.89 50.90 -26.99
C THR A 160 -65.81 51.37 -28.46
N THR A 161 -66.46 52.48 -28.83
CA THR A 161 -66.51 53.01 -30.21
C THR A 161 -66.40 54.53 -30.33
N SER A 162 -66.29 55.28 -29.22
CA SER A 162 -66.86 56.65 -29.24
C SER A 162 -65.91 57.86 -29.08
N VAL A 163 -64.61 57.69 -28.80
CA VAL A 163 -63.60 58.77 -28.89
C VAL A 163 -62.92 58.77 -30.27
N ALA A 164 -62.93 59.92 -30.93
CA ALA A 164 -62.06 60.18 -32.09
C ALA A 164 -60.68 60.70 -31.65
N ASN A 165 -59.72 60.68 -32.57
CA ASN A 165 -58.35 61.11 -32.31
C ASN A 165 -58.32 62.53 -31.68
N ASN A 166 -57.70 62.66 -30.49
CA ASN A 166 -57.57 63.87 -29.66
C ASN A 166 -58.79 64.40 -28.85
N ALA A 167 -59.87 63.63 -28.63
CA ALA A 167 -61.09 64.18 -27.99
C ALA A 167 -61.07 64.41 -26.45
N VAL A 168 -60.03 64.02 -25.70
CA VAL A 168 -59.94 64.21 -24.24
C VAL A 168 -58.83 65.20 -23.88
N THR A 169 -59.17 66.35 -23.30
CA THR A 169 -58.23 67.42 -22.91
C THR A 169 -58.24 67.71 -21.40
N ALA A 170 -57.19 68.37 -20.91
CA ALA A 170 -56.84 68.44 -19.49
C ALA A 170 -57.94 68.92 -18.49
N PRO A 171 -58.85 69.86 -18.81
CA PRO A 171 -59.86 70.34 -17.86
C PRO A 171 -60.99 69.35 -17.54
N GLY A 172 -61.22 68.33 -18.39
CA GLY A 172 -62.39 67.44 -18.29
C GLY A 172 -62.30 66.31 -17.25
N ILE A 173 -61.30 66.31 -16.37
CA ILE A 173 -61.01 65.21 -15.43
C ILE A 173 -60.93 65.77 -14.00
N ALA A 174 -61.82 65.32 -13.12
CA ALA A 174 -61.82 65.73 -11.72
C ALA A 174 -60.55 65.25 -10.97
N SER A 175 -60.11 66.04 -9.98
CA SER A 175 -58.91 65.73 -9.19
C SER A 175 -59.06 64.38 -8.47
N GLY A 176 -58.06 63.51 -8.61
CA GLY A 176 -58.02 62.18 -7.98
C GLY A 176 -58.71 61.03 -8.73
N GLN A 177 -59.35 61.27 -9.89
CA GLN A 177 -60.10 60.21 -10.60
C GLN A 177 -59.27 59.34 -11.58
N VAL A 178 -58.09 59.78 -12.05
CA VAL A 178 -57.30 59.05 -13.07
C VAL A 178 -55.80 59.19 -12.82
N VAL A 179 -55.06 58.07 -12.86
CA VAL A 179 -53.59 58.04 -12.85
C VAL A 179 -53.08 58.52 -14.21
N LYS A 180 -52.30 59.60 -14.25
CA LYS A 180 -51.93 60.27 -15.52
C LYS A 180 -50.63 59.78 -16.18
N SER A 181 -49.79 58.98 -15.49
CA SER A 181 -48.65 58.27 -16.11
C SER A 181 -47.95 57.31 -15.14
N LEU A 182 -47.82 56.05 -15.53
CA LEU A 182 -46.53 55.33 -15.46
C LEU A 182 -46.10 55.13 -16.92
N ASN A 183 -45.06 55.84 -17.37
CA ASN A 183 -44.62 55.89 -18.78
C ASN A 183 -45.75 56.03 -19.84
N GLY A 184 -46.76 56.85 -19.56
CA GLY A 184 -47.82 57.18 -20.52
C GLY A 184 -48.97 56.17 -20.66
N LEU A 185 -49.02 55.10 -19.86
CA LEU A 185 -50.18 54.21 -19.75
C LEU A 185 -51.41 54.98 -19.22
N ARG A 186 -52.61 54.64 -19.71
CA ARG A 186 -53.91 55.25 -19.34
C ARG A 186 -54.94 54.17 -18.95
N ASP A 187 -56.02 54.60 -18.31
CA ASP A 187 -57.17 53.80 -17.87
C ASP A 187 -56.81 52.71 -16.83
N ALA A 188 -57.47 51.54 -16.87
CA ALA A 188 -57.36 50.48 -15.86
C ALA A 188 -56.06 49.68 -16.00
N VAL A 189 -54.93 50.31 -15.67
CA VAL A 189 -53.59 49.70 -15.74
C VAL A 189 -53.37 48.74 -14.57
N ALA A 190 -53.58 47.44 -14.81
CA ALA A 190 -53.17 46.40 -13.88
C ALA A 190 -51.65 46.13 -14.01
N LEU A 191 -50.87 46.67 -13.08
CA LEU A 191 -49.45 46.34 -12.95
C LEU A 191 -49.34 44.97 -12.26
N ALA A 192 -49.37 43.90 -13.07
CA ALA A 192 -49.10 42.56 -12.58
C ALA A 192 -47.57 42.37 -12.45
N PRO A 193 -47.07 41.97 -11.26
CA PRO A 193 -45.68 41.56 -11.14
C PRO A 193 -45.43 40.31 -12.00
N GLY A 194 -44.39 40.34 -12.83
CA GLY A 194 -43.81 39.10 -13.38
C GLY A 194 -43.15 38.30 -12.25
N ALA A 195 -42.89 37.00 -12.45
CA ALA A 195 -42.42 36.10 -11.40
C ALA A 195 -41.16 36.60 -10.64
N ASN A 196 -40.33 37.41 -11.29
CA ASN A 196 -39.04 37.90 -10.80
C ASN A 196 -39.13 39.28 -10.13
N VAL A 197 -40.27 39.97 -10.20
CA VAL A 197 -40.43 41.36 -9.72
C VAL A 197 -41.52 41.39 -8.67
N THR A 198 -41.22 41.90 -7.49
CA THR A 198 -42.24 42.26 -6.50
C THR A 198 -42.64 43.72 -6.69
N LEU A 199 -43.94 43.94 -6.85
CA LEU A 199 -44.55 45.26 -6.79
C LEU A 199 -45.12 45.46 -5.38
N THR A 200 -44.54 46.39 -4.62
CA THR A 200 -45.03 46.74 -3.27
C THR A 200 -45.60 48.16 -3.28
N PRO A 201 -46.93 48.33 -3.29
CA PRO A 201 -47.56 49.62 -3.02
C PRO A 201 -47.37 50.00 -1.54
N SER A 202 -46.88 51.20 -1.28
CA SER A 202 -46.78 51.77 0.07
C SER A 202 -47.14 53.26 0.00
N GLY A 203 -48.33 53.62 0.49
CA GLY A 203 -48.84 54.99 0.41
C GLY A 203 -48.96 55.48 -1.04
N GLN A 204 -48.22 56.53 -1.39
CA GLN A 204 -48.12 57.06 -2.76
C GLN A 204 -46.91 56.55 -3.55
N THR A 205 -46.10 55.65 -2.98
CA THR A 205 -44.93 55.05 -3.64
C THR A 205 -45.22 53.62 -4.10
N LEU A 206 -44.71 53.29 -5.29
CA LEU A 206 -44.69 51.93 -5.83
C LEU A 206 -43.23 51.47 -5.92
N THR A 207 -42.83 50.56 -5.04
CA THR A 207 -41.48 49.98 -5.09
C THR A 207 -41.47 48.82 -6.07
N LEU A 208 -40.61 48.92 -7.07
CA LEU A 208 -40.22 47.83 -7.98
C LEU A 208 -38.94 47.19 -7.43
N ALA A 209 -39.03 45.97 -6.92
CA ALA A 209 -37.87 45.22 -6.45
C ALA A 209 -37.79 43.87 -7.17
N SER A 210 -36.58 43.39 -7.48
CA SER A 210 -36.37 41.96 -7.69
C SER A 210 -35.65 41.40 -6.46
N PRO A 211 -36.39 40.84 -5.48
CA PRO A 211 -35.76 40.32 -4.27
C PRO A 211 -35.01 38.99 -4.50
N THR A 212 -35.17 38.37 -5.67
CA THR A 212 -34.63 37.03 -6.00
C THR A 212 -33.53 37.04 -7.07
N ASP A 213 -33.32 38.14 -7.80
CA ASP A 213 -32.27 38.22 -8.83
C ASP A 213 -30.89 38.50 -8.21
N TRP A 214 -29.83 38.09 -8.90
CA TRP A 214 -28.46 38.42 -8.52
C TRP A 214 -28.02 39.76 -9.11
N HIS A 215 -27.70 40.73 -8.26
CA HIS A 215 -27.33 42.08 -8.68
C HIS A 215 -25.87 42.17 -9.16
N VAL A 216 -25.62 43.03 -10.15
CA VAL A 216 -24.25 43.35 -10.61
C VAL A 216 -23.37 44.03 -9.54
N GLY A 217 -23.99 44.60 -8.50
CA GLY A 217 -23.31 45.12 -7.31
C GLY A 217 -23.16 44.12 -6.16
N GLY A 218 -23.64 42.88 -6.34
CA GLY A 218 -23.72 41.84 -5.31
C GLY A 218 -24.99 41.93 -4.44
N ASN A 219 -25.29 40.81 -3.76
CA ASN A 219 -26.43 40.66 -2.85
C ASN A 219 -25.93 40.59 -1.39
N THR A 220 -26.67 41.16 -0.45
CA THR A 220 -26.37 41.11 0.99
C THR A 220 -27.34 40.18 1.72
N GLY A 221 -26.86 39.40 2.69
CA GLY A 221 -27.72 38.54 3.53
C GLY A 221 -28.05 37.16 2.96
N THR A 222 -27.26 36.68 1.99
CA THR A 222 -27.45 35.38 1.31
C THR A 222 -27.31 34.18 2.25
N THR A 223 -28.17 33.18 2.08
CA THR A 223 -28.13 31.88 2.75
C THR A 223 -27.53 30.82 1.82
N ALA A 224 -26.38 30.27 2.22
CA ALA A 224 -25.67 29.26 1.43
C ALA A 224 -26.55 28.02 1.14
N GLY A 225 -26.59 27.61 -0.14
CA GLY A 225 -27.37 26.45 -0.60
C GLY A 225 -28.84 26.75 -0.95
N ALA A 226 -29.39 27.88 -0.48
CA ALA A 226 -30.70 28.38 -0.90
C ALA A 226 -30.57 29.46 -1.98
N ASP A 227 -29.66 30.43 -1.77
CA ASP A 227 -29.39 31.52 -2.69
C ASP A 227 -28.17 31.16 -3.57
N PHE A 228 -28.32 31.14 -4.90
CA PHE A 228 -27.24 30.81 -5.82
C PHE A 228 -27.37 31.48 -7.21
N ILE A 229 -26.25 31.61 -7.92
CA ILE A 229 -26.22 31.84 -9.36
C ILE A 229 -26.03 30.48 -10.04
N GLY A 230 -26.99 30.05 -10.86
CA GLY A 230 -26.85 28.79 -11.61
C GLY A 230 -28.12 28.28 -12.26
N THR A 231 -28.01 27.08 -12.79
CA THR A 231 -29.11 26.26 -13.31
C THR A 231 -29.66 25.36 -12.20
N ALA A 232 -30.97 25.09 -12.22
CA ALA A 232 -31.62 24.17 -11.27
C ALA A 232 -31.85 22.77 -11.88
N ASP A 233 -31.56 22.62 -13.18
CA ASP A 233 -31.62 21.38 -13.96
C ASP A 233 -30.21 20.92 -14.36
N ASN A 234 -30.13 19.77 -15.04
CA ASN A 234 -28.85 19.19 -15.47
C ASN A 234 -28.30 19.86 -16.75
N GLN A 235 -28.29 21.20 -16.79
CA GLN A 235 -27.76 22.01 -17.90
C GLN A 235 -26.53 22.82 -17.46
N PRO A 236 -25.52 23.02 -18.34
CA PRO A 236 -24.35 23.83 -17.99
C PRO A 236 -24.66 25.32 -17.82
N LEU A 237 -24.02 25.96 -16.83
CA LEU A 237 -23.94 27.42 -16.72
C LEU A 237 -22.75 27.94 -17.54
N GLU A 238 -22.99 28.85 -18.49
CA GLU A 238 -21.94 29.47 -19.32
C GLU A 238 -21.79 30.97 -19.03
N PHE A 239 -20.59 31.40 -18.63
CA PHE A 239 -20.20 32.81 -18.61
C PHE A 239 -19.54 33.16 -19.95
N LYS A 240 -19.98 34.26 -20.57
CA LYS A 240 -19.56 34.67 -21.93
C LYS A 240 -18.87 36.04 -21.94
N VAL A 241 -17.86 36.19 -22.79
CA VAL A 241 -17.14 37.44 -23.06
C VAL A 241 -17.12 37.65 -24.57
N ASN A 242 -17.57 38.82 -25.03
CA ASN A 242 -17.74 39.14 -26.46
C ASN A 242 -18.53 38.06 -27.25
N GLY A 243 -19.58 37.51 -26.64
CA GLY A 243 -20.41 36.43 -27.21
C GLY A 243 -19.80 35.02 -27.14
N GLY A 244 -18.47 34.89 -27.01
CA GLY A 244 -17.78 33.60 -26.83
C GLY A 244 -17.87 33.10 -25.38
N ARG A 245 -17.91 31.78 -25.19
CA ARG A 245 -17.81 31.16 -23.86
C ARG A 245 -16.42 31.35 -23.28
N ALA A 246 -16.34 31.78 -22.03
CA ALA A 246 -15.09 32.00 -21.28
C ALA A 246 -14.96 31.09 -20.05
N LEU A 247 -16.09 30.70 -19.43
CA LEU A 247 -16.17 29.69 -18.38
C LEU A 247 -17.47 28.89 -18.53
N ARG A 248 -17.39 27.57 -18.34
CA ARG A 248 -18.52 26.65 -18.24
C ARG A 248 -18.44 25.87 -16.94
N LEU A 249 -19.53 25.88 -16.18
CA LEU A 249 -19.77 24.95 -15.07
C LEU A 249 -20.78 23.92 -15.55
N GLU A 250 -20.35 22.67 -15.72
CA GLU A 250 -21.14 21.61 -16.36
C GLU A 250 -21.50 20.53 -15.32
N PRO A 251 -22.79 20.31 -15.02
CA PRO A 251 -23.20 19.26 -14.10
C PRO A 251 -22.99 17.88 -14.73
N THR A 252 -22.86 16.85 -13.89
CA THR A 252 -22.58 15.48 -14.33
C THR A 252 -23.42 14.46 -13.58
N ALA A 253 -23.64 13.29 -14.18
CA ALA A 253 -24.50 12.24 -13.64
C ALA A 253 -24.06 11.71 -12.26
N THR A 254 -22.80 11.90 -11.87
CA THR A 254 -22.27 11.50 -10.56
C THR A 254 -22.24 12.62 -9.52
N GLY A 255 -22.76 13.81 -9.84
CA GLY A 255 -22.74 14.98 -8.95
C GLY A 255 -21.39 15.66 -8.80
N LYS A 256 -20.42 15.35 -9.69
CA LYS A 256 -19.08 15.96 -9.72
C LYS A 256 -19.00 16.94 -10.91
N PRO A 257 -19.32 18.23 -10.74
CA PRO A 257 -19.39 19.17 -11.85
C PRO A 257 -18.00 19.42 -12.47
N ASN A 258 -17.98 19.62 -13.79
CA ASN A 258 -16.78 20.01 -14.53
C ASN A 258 -16.64 21.53 -14.55
N VAL A 259 -15.41 22.03 -14.41
CA VAL A 259 -15.04 23.45 -14.51
C VAL A 259 -14.19 23.63 -15.75
N ILE A 260 -14.65 24.42 -16.73
CA ILE A 260 -14.01 24.53 -18.04
C ILE A 260 -13.89 26.00 -18.46
N GLY A 261 -12.71 26.59 -18.21
CA GLY A 261 -12.34 27.93 -18.64
C GLY A 261 -11.68 27.97 -20.03
N GLY A 262 -11.53 29.18 -20.58
CA GLY A 262 -10.81 29.42 -21.84
C GLY A 262 -11.68 29.27 -23.08
N HIS A 263 -11.13 28.70 -24.15
CA HIS A 263 -11.78 28.62 -25.46
C HIS A 263 -12.95 27.61 -25.49
N PRO A 264 -14.00 27.82 -26.32
CA PRO A 264 -15.07 26.85 -26.54
C PRO A 264 -14.61 25.44 -26.94
N ASP A 265 -13.45 25.30 -27.58
CA ASP A 265 -12.91 23.99 -28.00
C ASP A 265 -12.30 23.17 -26.85
N ASN A 266 -12.20 23.73 -25.64
CA ASN A 266 -11.87 22.95 -24.45
C ASN A 266 -13.05 22.03 -24.10
N ALA A 267 -12.77 20.73 -23.99
CA ALA A 267 -13.78 19.68 -23.82
C ALA A 267 -13.49 18.81 -22.59
N ALA A 268 -14.51 18.62 -21.75
CA ALA A 268 -14.51 17.62 -20.69
C ALA A 268 -15.50 16.51 -21.03
N VAL A 269 -15.05 15.26 -20.87
CA VAL A 269 -15.88 14.05 -21.00
C VAL A 269 -15.93 13.29 -19.67
N GLY A 270 -14.85 13.38 -18.88
CA GLY A 270 -14.81 12.83 -17.52
C GLY A 270 -15.69 13.59 -16.53
N GLN A 271 -15.76 13.08 -15.30
CA GLN A 271 -16.51 13.63 -14.16
C GLN A 271 -15.58 14.42 -13.22
N GLY A 272 -16.00 15.60 -12.74
CA GLY A 272 -15.19 16.41 -11.81
C GLY A 272 -13.91 16.97 -12.43
N VAL A 273 -13.90 17.15 -13.75
CA VAL A 273 -12.77 17.68 -14.52
C VAL A 273 -12.54 19.16 -14.22
N THR A 274 -11.29 19.60 -14.16
CA THR A 274 -10.93 21.03 -14.17
C THR A 274 -10.04 21.36 -15.37
N ILE A 275 -10.52 22.16 -16.31
CA ILE A 275 -9.72 22.82 -17.34
C ILE A 275 -9.71 24.32 -16.99
N VAL A 276 -8.56 24.86 -16.58
CA VAL A 276 -8.47 26.25 -16.11
C VAL A 276 -8.54 27.25 -17.27
N GLY A 277 -8.03 26.89 -18.45
CA GLY A 277 -7.99 27.78 -19.62
C GLY A 277 -7.39 27.14 -20.87
N GLY A 278 -6.87 27.99 -21.76
CA GLY A 278 -6.22 27.56 -23.01
C GLY A 278 -7.20 27.23 -24.15
N PHE A 279 -6.73 26.44 -25.12
CA PHE A 279 -7.42 26.12 -26.37
C PHE A 279 -7.31 24.63 -26.73
N SER A 280 -8.42 24.03 -27.21
CA SER A 280 -8.47 22.64 -27.70
C SER A 280 -7.89 21.60 -26.73
N ASN A 281 -8.05 21.81 -25.42
CA ASN A 281 -7.65 20.85 -24.40
C ASN A 281 -8.78 19.84 -24.14
N LEU A 282 -8.46 18.54 -24.06
CA LEU A 282 -9.43 17.46 -23.88
C LEU A 282 -9.12 16.66 -22.61
N VAL A 283 -10.11 16.53 -21.71
CA VAL A 283 -10.00 15.68 -20.50
C VAL A 283 -11.13 14.66 -20.46
N GLN A 284 -10.76 13.39 -20.50
CA GLN A 284 -11.68 12.25 -20.47
C GLN A 284 -11.56 11.41 -19.18
N GLY A 285 -10.48 11.56 -18.40
CA GLY A 285 -10.32 10.93 -17.09
C GLY A 285 -11.04 11.71 -15.98
N ASP A 286 -11.71 11.02 -15.06
CA ASP A 286 -12.38 11.68 -13.92
C ASP A 286 -11.38 12.31 -12.94
N LEU A 287 -11.78 13.43 -12.34
CA LEU A 287 -11.01 14.21 -11.36
C LEU A 287 -9.62 14.63 -11.86
N ALA A 288 -9.44 14.68 -13.18
CA ALA A 288 -8.21 15.11 -13.83
C ALA A 288 -8.22 16.61 -14.16
N ILE A 289 -7.03 17.19 -14.26
CA ILE A 289 -6.83 18.65 -14.37
C ILE A 289 -5.96 18.99 -15.57
N ILE A 290 -6.41 19.93 -16.41
CA ILE A 290 -5.54 20.68 -17.34
C ILE A 290 -5.45 22.15 -16.89
N GLY A 291 -4.24 22.62 -16.56
CA GLY A 291 -4.01 24.00 -16.12
C GLY A 291 -4.03 25.04 -17.26
N GLY A 292 -3.93 24.60 -18.52
CA GLY A 292 -4.06 25.47 -19.70
C GLY A 292 -3.29 24.96 -20.91
N GLY A 293 -2.80 25.87 -21.75
CA GLY A 293 -2.04 25.54 -22.95
C GLY A 293 -2.91 25.15 -24.16
N GLY A 294 -2.32 24.46 -25.13
CA GLY A 294 -2.96 24.10 -26.40
C GLY A 294 -2.88 22.60 -26.73
N ASN A 295 -3.96 22.01 -27.24
CA ASN A 295 -3.96 20.63 -27.76
C ASN A 295 -3.50 19.56 -26.75
N ASN A 296 -3.63 19.79 -25.44
CA ASN A 296 -3.25 18.80 -24.42
C ASN A 296 -4.40 17.81 -24.18
N VAL A 297 -4.07 16.54 -23.96
CA VAL A 297 -5.06 15.46 -23.83
C VAL A 297 -4.79 14.60 -22.59
N ILE A 298 -5.81 14.45 -21.73
CA ILE A 298 -5.86 13.40 -20.71
C ILE A 298 -6.95 12.41 -21.13
N GLN A 299 -6.58 11.17 -21.43
CA GLN A 299 -7.49 10.16 -21.98
C GLN A 299 -8.30 9.43 -20.90
N THR A 300 -9.29 8.65 -21.35
CA THR A 300 -10.23 7.93 -20.48
C THR A 300 -9.54 6.99 -19.49
N ASN A 301 -10.12 6.79 -18.31
CA ASN A 301 -9.59 5.97 -17.21
C ASN A 301 -8.21 6.41 -16.64
N SER A 302 -7.68 7.57 -17.04
CA SER A 302 -6.48 8.20 -16.45
C SER A 302 -6.87 9.13 -15.30
N HIS A 303 -7.53 8.55 -14.29
CA HIS A 303 -8.13 9.29 -13.19
C HIS A 303 -7.09 10.02 -12.32
N TYR A 304 -7.46 11.17 -11.76
CA TYR A 304 -6.62 12.01 -10.90
C TYR A 304 -5.33 12.53 -11.57
N ALA A 305 -5.21 12.44 -12.89
CA ALA A 305 -4.05 12.92 -13.61
C ALA A 305 -4.01 14.46 -13.67
N ILE A 306 -2.82 15.05 -13.58
CA ILE A 306 -2.59 16.49 -13.61
C ILE A 306 -1.66 16.82 -14.77
N LEU A 307 -2.12 17.66 -15.70
CA LEU A 307 -1.32 18.19 -16.80
C LEU A 307 -1.34 19.72 -16.70
N VAL A 308 -0.24 20.33 -16.24
CA VAL A 308 -0.23 21.74 -15.83
C VAL A 308 -0.38 22.70 -17.04
N GLY A 309 0.12 22.33 -18.21
CA GLY A 309 -0.11 23.07 -19.46
C GLY A 309 0.83 22.67 -20.59
N GLY A 310 1.25 23.63 -21.42
CA GLY A 310 2.12 23.39 -22.57
C GLY A 310 1.36 23.11 -23.86
N GLU A 311 1.97 22.39 -24.80
CA GLU A 311 1.35 22.09 -26.10
C GLU A 311 1.50 20.62 -26.52
N TYR A 312 0.44 19.99 -27.05
CA TYR A 312 0.46 18.61 -27.55
C TYR A 312 0.92 17.55 -26.52
N ASN A 313 0.83 17.82 -25.22
CA ASN A 313 1.17 16.83 -24.20
C ASN A 313 0.02 15.84 -24.01
N GLN A 314 0.34 14.57 -23.76
CA GLN A 314 -0.65 13.49 -23.62
C GLN A 314 -0.42 12.66 -22.36
N ILE A 315 -1.47 12.45 -21.59
CA ILE A 315 -1.57 11.40 -20.57
C ILE A 315 -2.56 10.36 -21.11
N GLN A 316 -2.03 9.21 -21.51
CA GLN A 316 -2.78 8.19 -22.21
C GLN A 316 -3.52 7.24 -21.26
N GLY A 317 -4.59 6.68 -21.78
CA GLY A 317 -5.58 5.95 -21.02
C GLY A 317 -5.88 4.57 -21.59
N SER A 318 -6.73 3.83 -20.89
CA SER A 318 -7.16 2.50 -21.31
C SER A 318 -8.62 2.52 -21.71
N ALA A 319 -8.93 2.11 -22.95
CA ALA A 319 -10.30 2.06 -23.45
C ALA A 319 -11.11 0.86 -22.90
N THR A 320 -10.46 -0.14 -22.32
CA THR A 320 -11.07 -1.45 -21.99
C THR A 320 -11.09 -1.77 -20.49
N ASN A 321 -10.32 -1.05 -19.67
CA ASN A 321 -10.30 -1.25 -18.22
C ASN A 321 -9.89 0.02 -17.48
N ASP A 322 -10.17 0.03 -16.17
CA ASP A 322 -9.82 1.10 -15.25
C ASP A 322 -8.32 1.07 -14.87
N ARG A 323 -7.45 1.11 -15.88
CA ARG A 323 -5.98 1.15 -15.77
C ARG A 323 -5.34 2.10 -16.82
N GLY A 324 -5.87 3.31 -16.96
CA GLY A 324 -5.12 4.39 -17.62
C GLY A 324 -3.94 4.86 -16.77
N ALA A 325 -3.23 5.90 -17.21
CA ALA A 325 -2.12 6.48 -16.44
C ALA A 325 -2.63 7.29 -15.23
N LYS A 326 -3.04 6.59 -14.16
CA LYS A 326 -3.66 7.21 -12.98
C LYS A 326 -2.64 7.92 -12.11
N PHE A 327 -3.08 9.02 -11.50
CA PHE A 327 -2.26 9.89 -10.65
C PHE A 327 -0.99 10.43 -11.35
N ALA A 328 -0.96 10.38 -12.69
CA ALA A 328 0.15 10.88 -13.48
C ALA A 328 0.27 12.40 -13.37
N PHE A 329 1.51 12.89 -13.20
CA PHE A 329 1.81 14.32 -13.22
C PHE A 329 2.62 14.68 -14.47
N LEU A 330 2.14 15.65 -15.26
CA LEU A 330 2.82 16.21 -16.42
C LEU A 330 2.93 17.74 -16.27
N GLY A 331 4.11 18.25 -15.93
CA GLY A 331 4.34 19.66 -15.59
C GLY A 331 4.30 20.65 -16.76
N GLY A 332 4.37 20.15 -18.00
CA GLY A 332 4.10 20.91 -19.22
C GLY A 332 5.11 20.64 -20.32
N GLY A 333 5.51 21.68 -21.07
CA GLY A 333 6.41 21.55 -22.22
C GLY A 333 5.68 21.26 -23.52
N SER A 334 6.32 20.57 -24.49
CA SER A 334 5.70 20.24 -25.78
C SER A 334 5.90 18.79 -26.20
N GLY A 335 4.81 18.13 -26.61
CA GLY A 335 4.81 16.78 -27.17
C GLY A 335 5.23 15.67 -26.20
N ASN A 336 5.17 15.89 -24.88
CA ASN A 336 5.52 14.88 -23.89
C ASN A 336 4.36 13.87 -23.71
N VAL A 337 4.70 12.60 -23.50
CA VAL A 337 3.71 11.51 -23.43
C VAL A 337 3.94 10.64 -22.20
N ILE A 338 2.88 10.43 -21.43
CA ILE A 338 2.80 9.34 -20.45
C ILE A 338 1.85 8.29 -21.04
N GLU A 339 2.33 7.08 -21.28
CA GLU A 339 1.53 5.98 -21.85
C GLU A 339 0.59 5.34 -20.81
N THR A 340 -0.39 4.58 -21.31
CA THR A 340 -1.36 3.83 -20.49
C THR A 340 -0.69 2.81 -19.55
N TYR A 341 -1.40 2.38 -18.50
CA TYR A 341 -0.94 1.50 -17.42
C TYR A 341 0.18 2.02 -16.51
N ALA A 342 0.89 3.11 -16.81
CA ALA A 342 1.85 3.69 -15.87
C ALA A 342 1.14 4.40 -14.70
N TYR A 343 1.18 3.81 -13.50
CA TYR A 343 0.63 4.37 -12.25
C TYR A 343 1.65 5.26 -11.51
N TRP A 344 1.20 6.41 -11.02
CA TRP A 344 2.03 7.43 -10.34
C TRP A 344 3.31 7.92 -11.09
N PRO A 345 3.33 8.05 -12.44
CA PRO A 345 4.49 8.60 -13.13
C PRO A 345 4.57 10.13 -13.00
N VAL A 346 5.80 10.66 -12.98
CA VAL A 346 6.06 12.11 -12.92
C VAL A 346 6.92 12.55 -14.11
N LEU A 347 6.36 13.33 -15.01
CA LEU A 347 7.04 13.95 -16.15
C LEU A 347 7.04 15.48 -15.97
N GLY A 348 8.14 16.04 -15.43
CA GLY A 348 8.20 17.46 -15.06
C GLY A 348 8.04 18.44 -16.23
N GLY A 349 8.40 18.04 -17.45
CA GLY A 349 8.07 18.73 -18.69
C GLY A 349 9.10 18.50 -19.80
N GLY A 350 9.38 19.52 -20.61
CA GLY A 350 10.43 19.49 -21.65
C GLY A 350 9.88 19.27 -23.07
N TYR A 351 10.65 18.61 -23.95
CA TYR A 351 10.27 18.37 -25.35
C TYR A 351 10.38 16.90 -25.74
N LEU A 352 9.27 16.29 -26.18
CA LEU A 352 9.20 14.89 -26.62
C LEU A 352 9.73 13.85 -25.62
N ASN A 353 9.66 14.12 -24.31
CA ASN A 353 9.97 13.11 -23.29
C ASN A 353 8.81 12.12 -23.16
N ARG A 354 9.12 10.86 -22.84
CA ARG A 354 8.11 9.79 -22.83
C ARG A 354 8.34 8.76 -21.73
N ILE A 355 7.28 8.46 -20.98
CA ILE A 355 7.19 7.33 -20.05
C ILE A 355 6.27 6.30 -20.70
N GLN A 356 6.74 5.07 -20.86
CA GLN A 356 6.03 4.03 -21.59
C GLN A 356 5.12 3.16 -20.72
N TYR A 357 4.38 2.28 -21.41
CA TYR A 357 3.46 1.29 -20.86
C TYR A 357 3.96 0.64 -19.56
N ASP A 358 3.14 0.67 -18.51
CA ASP A 358 3.34 -0.10 -17.26
C ASP A 358 4.71 0.17 -16.61
N ALA A 359 5.22 1.41 -16.71
CA ALA A 359 6.45 1.88 -16.06
C ALA A 359 6.11 2.63 -14.76
N ASP A 360 5.70 1.89 -13.74
CA ASP A 360 5.10 2.43 -12.52
C ASP A 360 6.09 3.24 -11.67
N ASN A 361 5.60 4.29 -11.00
CA ASN A 361 6.37 5.17 -10.11
C ASN A 361 7.62 5.79 -10.76
N SER A 362 7.67 5.86 -12.09
CA SER A 362 8.83 6.35 -12.83
C SER A 362 8.85 7.88 -12.98
N VAL A 363 10.04 8.46 -13.09
CA VAL A 363 10.24 9.93 -13.07
C VAL A 363 11.13 10.39 -14.23
N ILE A 364 10.64 11.31 -15.05
CA ILE A 364 11.46 12.14 -15.94
C ILE A 364 11.32 13.60 -15.50
N VAL A 365 12.36 14.17 -14.90
CA VAL A 365 12.31 15.56 -14.40
C VAL A 365 12.14 16.57 -15.55
N GLY A 366 12.68 16.27 -16.74
CA GLY A 366 12.44 17.06 -17.94
C GLY A 366 13.45 16.77 -19.06
N GLY A 367 13.86 17.81 -19.79
CA GLY A 367 14.86 17.71 -20.86
C GLY A 367 14.25 17.49 -22.25
N LYS A 368 14.96 16.78 -23.13
CA LYS A 368 14.54 16.53 -24.51
C LYS A 368 14.67 15.06 -24.90
N GLN A 369 13.62 14.46 -25.46
CA GLN A 369 13.61 13.10 -26.02
C GLN A 369 14.16 12.04 -25.06
N ASN A 370 13.93 12.20 -23.75
CA ASN A 370 14.25 11.20 -22.75
C ASN A 370 13.13 10.16 -22.68
N LEU A 371 13.49 8.88 -22.60
CA LEU A 371 12.59 7.74 -22.68
C LEU A 371 12.79 6.81 -21.48
N ILE A 372 11.72 6.51 -20.75
CA ILE A 372 11.64 5.38 -19.83
C ILE A 372 10.80 4.30 -20.49
N GLY A 373 11.42 3.14 -20.75
CA GLY A 373 10.83 2.02 -21.47
C GLY A 373 9.77 1.25 -20.69
N THR A 374 9.11 0.34 -21.39
CA THR A 374 8.02 -0.49 -20.87
C THR A 374 8.45 -1.36 -19.68
N ASN A 375 7.63 -1.47 -18.63
CA ASN A 375 7.92 -2.25 -17.41
C ASN A 375 9.16 -1.79 -16.61
N ALA A 376 9.63 -0.55 -16.81
CA ALA A 376 10.79 0.00 -16.10
C ALA A 376 10.36 0.72 -14.80
N ASP A 377 9.82 -0.05 -13.86
CA ASP A 377 9.28 0.48 -12.60
C ASP A 377 10.36 1.18 -11.76
N TYR A 378 9.97 2.26 -11.06
CA TYR A 378 10.85 3.08 -10.22
C TYR A 378 12.08 3.65 -10.95
N ALA A 379 12.06 3.69 -12.29
CA ALA A 379 13.12 4.26 -13.10
C ALA A 379 13.14 5.80 -13.02
N ALA A 380 14.34 6.39 -13.06
CA ALA A 380 14.51 7.84 -12.91
C ALA A 380 15.46 8.45 -13.95
N VAL A 381 14.98 9.46 -14.68
CA VAL A 381 15.79 10.33 -15.55
C VAL A 381 15.76 11.77 -15.03
N GLY A 382 16.89 12.24 -14.52
CA GLY A 382 17.04 13.62 -13.99
C GLY A 382 16.99 14.72 -15.06
N GLY A 383 17.04 14.36 -16.34
CA GLY A 383 16.84 15.27 -17.46
C GLY A 383 17.82 15.00 -18.61
N GLY A 384 18.27 16.05 -19.29
CA GLY A 384 19.24 15.95 -20.38
C GLY A 384 18.61 15.69 -21.75
N ASN A 385 19.35 15.08 -22.68
CA ASN A 385 18.91 14.90 -24.08
C ASN A 385 19.17 13.48 -24.62
N LEU A 386 18.12 12.82 -25.12
CA LEU A 386 18.17 11.47 -25.71
C LEU A 386 18.66 10.39 -24.73
N ASN A 387 18.28 10.47 -23.45
CA ASN A 387 18.60 9.44 -22.47
C ASN A 387 17.52 8.33 -22.47
N LEU A 388 17.96 7.07 -22.41
CA LEU A 388 17.09 5.89 -22.50
C LEU A 388 17.26 4.99 -21.27
N ILE A 389 16.19 4.75 -20.56
CA ILE A 389 16.07 3.59 -19.68
C ILE A 389 15.33 2.50 -20.47
N SER A 390 15.97 1.35 -20.64
CA SER A 390 15.44 0.25 -21.46
C SER A 390 14.23 -0.42 -20.81
N ASN A 391 13.48 -1.19 -21.60
CA ASN A 391 12.37 -2.00 -21.12
C ASN A 391 12.82 -2.96 -19.99
N ALA A 392 11.96 -3.17 -18.99
CA ALA A 392 12.20 -3.98 -17.80
C ALA A 392 13.41 -3.57 -16.94
N ALA A 393 14.02 -2.40 -17.17
CA ALA A 393 15.15 -1.89 -16.38
C ALA A 393 14.69 -1.22 -15.06
N GLN A 394 14.05 -2.01 -14.19
CA GLN A 394 13.51 -1.53 -12.90
C GLN A 394 14.60 -0.90 -12.02
N TYR A 395 14.29 0.19 -11.32
CA TYR A 395 15.21 0.97 -10.49
C TYR A 395 16.44 1.56 -11.22
N ALA A 396 16.47 1.52 -12.55
CA ALA A 396 17.56 2.13 -13.32
C ALA A 396 17.53 3.66 -13.21
N THR A 397 18.70 4.29 -13.22
CA THR A 397 18.84 5.74 -13.02
C THR A 397 19.78 6.38 -14.04
N ILE A 398 19.33 7.47 -14.66
CA ILE A 398 20.15 8.37 -15.45
C ILE A 398 20.03 9.77 -14.83
N PRO A 399 21.03 10.27 -14.07
CA PRO A 399 20.93 11.59 -13.44
C PRO A 399 20.85 12.75 -14.45
N GLY A 400 21.19 12.52 -15.72
CA GLY A 400 21.04 13.47 -16.81
C GLY A 400 22.08 13.24 -17.91
N GLY A 401 22.54 14.32 -18.54
CA GLY A 401 23.54 14.25 -19.61
C GLY A 401 22.93 13.94 -20.98
N ALA A 402 23.65 13.26 -21.88
CA ALA A 402 23.16 13.03 -23.23
C ALA A 402 23.51 11.67 -23.84
N ASN A 403 22.53 11.04 -24.51
CA ASN A 403 22.65 9.74 -25.19
C ASN A 403 23.07 8.59 -24.24
N ASN A 404 22.76 8.70 -22.95
CA ASN A 404 23.04 7.65 -21.98
C ASN A 404 21.99 6.54 -22.06
N VAL A 405 22.40 5.30 -21.76
CA VAL A 405 21.52 4.13 -21.71
C VAL A 405 21.73 3.42 -20.38
N ALA A 406 20.65 3.20 -19.63
CA ALA A 406 20.62 2.29 -18.49
C ALA A 406 19.76 1.08 -18.92
N GLY A 407 20.44 -0.03 -19.20
CA GLY A 407 19.91 -1.11 -20.04
C GLY A 407 19.19 -2.24 -19.30
N GLN A 408 19.41 -2.37 -17.99
CA GLN A 408 18.81 -3.39 -17.12
C GLN A 408 18.63 -2.86 -15.69
N SER A 409 18.00 -3.66 -14.83
CA SER A 409 17.64 -3.25 -13.47
C SER A 409 18.85 -2.80 -12.65
N TYR A 410 18.65 -1.78 -11.81
CA TYR A 410 19.69 -1.16 -10.97
C TYR A 410 20.89 -0.56 -11.74
N ALA A 411 20.79 -0.37 -13.05
CA ALA A 411 21.85 0.26 -13.84
C ALA A 411 21.90 1.79 -13.63
N PHE A 412 23.10 2.34 -13.53
CA PHE A 412 23.35 3.78 -13.38
C PHE A 412 24.22 4.30 -14.52
N ALA A 413 23.72 5.21 -15.36
CA ALA A 413 24.47 5.75 -16.50
C ALA A 413 24.50 7.28 -16.49
N ALA A 414 25.69 7.89 -16.43
CA ALA A 414 25.85 9.34 -16.30
C ALA A 414 26.88 9.95 -17.28
N GLY A 415 26.63 11.20 -17.69
CA GLY A 415 27.54 11.98 -18.53
C GLY A 415 27.13 11.97 -20.01
N ARG A 416 28.02 11.58 -20.94
CA ARG A 416 27.69 11.51 -22.37
C ARG A 416 28.00 10.13 -22.95
N ARG A 417 26.98 9.47 -23.52
CA ARG A 417 27.08 8.15 -24.15
C ARG A 417 27.57 7.03 -23.21
N ALA A 418 27.29 7.15 -21.92
CA ALA A 418 27.45 6.06 -20.95
C ALA A 418 26.38 4.97 -21.21
N LYS A 419 26.78 3.71 -21.29
CA LYS A 419 25.91 2.55 -21.59
C LYS A 419 26.02 1.50 -20.48
N ALA A 420 25.24 1.68 -19.42
CA ALA A 420 25.13 0.71 -18.34
C ALA A 420 24.20 -0.45 -18.77
N ASN A 421 24.68 -1.29 -19.69
CA ASN A 421 23.90 -2.31 -20.39
C ASN A 421 23.52 -3.53 -19.55
N HIS A 422 24.15 -3.72 -18.39
CA HIS A 422 24.01 -4.90 -17.55
C HIS A 422 23.49 -4.54 -16.15
N GLN A 423 22.82 -5.51 -15.51
CA GLN A 423 22.26 -5.36 -14.16
C GLN A 423 23.30 -4.83 -13.16
N GLY A 424 22.91 -3.84 -12.35
CA GLY A 424 23.76 -3.26 -11.30
C GLY A 424 25.03 -2.56 -11.78
N SER A 425 25.20 -2.31 -13.08
CA SER A 425 26.40 -1.63 -13.60
C SER A 425 26.31 -0.11 -13.48
N PHE A 426 27.40 0.52 -13.06
CA PHE A 426 27.56 1.97 -12.90
C PHE A 426 28.55 2.45 -13.96
N VAL A 427 28.12 3.32 -14.87
CA VAL A 427 28.94 3.80 -15.98
C VAL A 427 28.93 5.33 -16.03
N TRP A 428 30.09 5.93 -15.84
CA TRP A 428 30.32 7.36 -15.96
C TRP A 428 31.18 7.64 -17.20
N ALA A 429 30.70 8.51 -18.08
CA ALA A 429 31.39 8.85 -19.32
C ALA A 429 31.49 10.37 -19.51
N ASP A 430 32.71 10.86 -19.71
CA ASP A 430 33.00 12.25 -20.06
C ASP A 430 32.35 12.72 -21.38
N SER A 431 32.63 13.98 -21.76
CA SER A 431 32.07 14.62 -22.96
C SER A 431 32.47 13.98 -24.30
N THR A 432 33.31 12.95 -24.32
CA THR A 432 33.78 12.28 -25.55
C THR A 432 32.61 11.68 -26.33
N ALA A 433 32.58 11.90 -27.65
CA ALA A 433 31.46 11.54 -28.52
C ALA A 433 31.37 10.04 -28.89
N ALA A 434 31.93 9.15 -28.08
CA ALA A 434 31.95 7.70 -28.28
C ALA A 434 31.22 6.96 -27.15
N ASP A 435 30.62 5.82 -27.46
CA ASP A 435 29.97 4.96 -26.45
C ASP A 435 31.01 4.39 -25.48
N PHE A 436 30.65 4.33 -24.20
CA PHE A 436 31.44 3.68 -23.16
C PHE A 436 30.48 2.77 -22.38
N ALA A 437 30.73 1.47 -22.39
CA ALA A 437 29.71 0.47 -22.06
C ALA A 437 30.19 -0.54 -21.01
N SER A 438 29.28 -0.98 -20.15
CA SER A 438 29.52 -2.18 -19.34
C SER A 438 29.47 -3.44 -20.20
N THR A 439 30.35 -4.38 -19.88
CA THR A 439 30.52 -5.69 -20.55
C THR A 439 30.07 -6.85 -19.66
N ALA A 440 29.74 -6.58 -18.39
CA ALA A 440 29.20 -7.54 -17.42
C ALA A 440 28.38 -6.82 -16.34
N ALA A 441 27.60 -7.60 -15.56
CA ALA A 441 26.87 -7.10 -14.40
C ALA A 441 27.81 -6.56 -13.30
N ASN A 442 27.28 -5.66 -12.46
CA ASN A 442 27.95 -5.10 -11.27
C ASN A 442 29.32 -4.42 -11.52
N GLN A 443 29.62 -4.01 -12.75
CA GLN A 443 30.82 -3.24 -13.06
C GLN A 443 30.66 -1.75 -12.70
N PHE A 444 31.66 -1.14 -12.07
CA PHE A 444 31.81 0.31 -12.01
C PHE A 444 32.89 0.76 -13.00
N LEU A 445 32.48 1.53 -14.02
CA LEU A 445 33.35 1.99 -15.11
C LEU A 445 33.34 3.51 -15.19
N ILE A 446 34.53 4.11 -15.27
CA ILE A 446 34.71 5.56 -15.42
C ILE A 446 35.57 5.83 -16.67
N ARG A 447 35.07 6.65 -17.59
CA ARG A 447 35.89 7.31 -18.62
C ARG A 447 35.94 8.80 -18.31
N ALA A 448 37.12 9.26 -17.88
CA ALA A 448 37.42 10.67 -17.66
C ALA A 448 38.77 10.99 -18.32
N GLY A 449 38.76 11.59 -19.51
CA GLY A 449 39.98 11.94 -20.26
C GLY A 449 40.90 12.95 -19.56
N GLY A 450 40.38 13.69 -18.57
CA GLY A 450 41.16 14.54 -17.65
C GLY A 450 41.71 13.83 -16.42
N GLY A 451 41.46 12.52 -16.25
CA GLY A 451 41.84 11.74 -15.06
C GLY A 451 40.75 11.65 -13.98
N VAL A 452 40.92 10.68 -13.07
CA VAL A 452 40.04 10.43 -11.92
C VAL A 452 40.76 10.88 -10.65
N GLY A 453 40.26 11.94 -10.01
CA GLY A 453 40.79 12.46 -8.74
C GLY A 453 40.05 11.90 -7.53
N ILE A 454 40.76 11.28 -6.59
CA ILE A 454 40.22 10.90 -5.26
C ILE A 454 40.89 11.80 -4.22
N GLY A 455 40.13 12.74 -3.65
CA GLY A 455 40.68 13.78 -2.78
C GLY A 455 41.53 14.83 -3.50
N LYS A 456 41.47 14.87 -4.84
CA LYS A 456 42.13 15.86 -5.72
C LYS A 456 41.14 16.42 -6.74
N ILE A 457 41.20 17.74 -6.98
CA ILE A 457 40.41 18.43 -8.01
C ILE A 457 41.14 18.57 -9.35
N ASN A 458 42.48 18.45 -9.34
CA ASN A 458 43.36 18.52 -10.51
C ASN A 458 44.20 17.23 -10.58
N PRO A 459 43.62 16.08 -10.98
CA PRO A 459 44.38 14.83 -11.11
C PRO A 459 45.47 14.97 -12.18
N ALA A 460 46.72 14.65 -11.84
CA ALA A 460 47.86 14.73 -12.76
C ALA A 460 48.04 13.46 -13.62
N SER A 461 47.26 12.41 -13.35
CA SER A 461 47.31 11.09 -13.97
C SER A 461 45.91 10.51 -14.15
N ALA A 462 45.79 9.44 -14.95
CA ALA A 462 44.50 8.80 -15.26
C ALA A 462 43.70 8.37 -14.00
N LEU A 463 44.41 7.97 -12.94
CA LEU A 463 43.92 7.89 -11.57
C LEU A 463 44.94 8.64 -10.70
N ASP A 464 44.47 9.54 -9.84
CA ASP A 464 45.32 10.30 -8.93
C ASP A 464 44.65 10.44 -7.55
N VAL A 465 45.33 10.01 -6.49
CA VAL A 465 44.77 9.88 -5.15
C VAL A 465 45.56 10.74 -4.17
N ASN A 466 44.87 11.54 -3.36
CA ASN A 466 45.47 12.27 -2.23
C ASN A 466 45.51 11.37 -0.99
N GLY A 467 46.52 10.50 -0.90
CA GLY A 467 46.70 9.56 0.20
C GLY A 467 47.26 8.22 -0.25
N THR A 468 47.21 7.23 0.65
CA THR A 468 47.69 5.86 0.37
C THR A 468 46.71 5.07 -0.49
N VAL A 469 47.21 4.43 -1.55
CA VAL A 469 46.44 3.48 -2.35
C VAL A 469 46.75 2.05 -1.89
N THR A 470 45.82 1.44 -1.17
CA THR A 470 45.89 0.01 -0.83
C THR A 470 45.24 -0.81 -1.94
N ALA A 471 45.98 -1.71 -2.57
CA ALA A 471 45.48 -2.63 -3.59
C ALA A 471 46.01 -4.05 -3.34
N ASN A 472 45.20 -5.07 -3.65
CA ASN A 472 45.58 -6.48 -3.42
C ASN A 472 46.77 -6.91 -4.29
N ASN A 473 46.95 -6.31 -5.47
CA ASN A 473 48.09 -6.50 -6.37
C ASN A 473 48.21 -5.28 -7.29
N PHE A 474 49.45 -4.90 -7.64
CA PHE A 474 49.74 -4.03 -8.79
C PHE A 474 50.38 -4.87 -9.89
N VAL A 475 49.80 -4.87 -11.09
CA VAL A 475 50.31 -5.64 -12.24
C VAL A 475 50.79 -4.66 -13.31
N GLY A 476 52.10 -4.63 -13.55
CA GLY A 476 52.77 -3.72 -14.48
C GLY A 476 54.29 -3.77 -14.31
N SER A 477 55.03 -2.95 -15.06
CA SER A 477 56.51 -2.95 -15.02
C SER A 477 57.12 -2.34 -13.75
N GLY A 478 56.32 -1.69 -12.89
CA GLY A 478 56.77 -1.05 -11.66
C GLY A 478 57.68 0.18 -11.83
N ALA A 479 58.22 0.42 -13.03
CA ALA A 479 59.30 1.38 -13.30
C ALA A 479 58.98 2.86 -12.98
N GLY A 480 57.70 3.20 -12.81
CA GLY A 480 57.26 4.54 -12.39
C GLY A 480 56.94 4.68 -10.90
N LEU A 481 57.08 3.62 -10.09
CA LEU A 481 56.77 3.64 -8.64
C LEU A 481 57.93 4.26 -7.84
N THR A 482 58.00 5.59 -7.83
CA THR A 482 58.94 6.35 -6.98
C THR A 482 58.42 6.46 -5.54
N GLY A 483 59.32 6.45 -4.55
CA GLY A 483 58.95 6.63 -3.14
C GLY A 483 58.52 5.36 -2.41
N VAL A 484 58.65 4.18 -3.03
CA VAL A 484 58.52 2.89 -2.35
C VAL A 484 59.71 2.73 -1.39
N THR A 485 59.50 2.94 -0.09
CA THR A 485 60.51 2.61 0.93
C THR A 485 60.68 1.10 1.00
N LEU A 486 61.84 0.61 0.54
CA LEU A 486 62.19 -0.82 0.50
C LEU A 486 62.46 -1.34 1.92
N SER A 487 61.39 -1.67 2.63
CA SER A 487 61.42 -2.42 3.89
C SER A 487 61.48 -3.93 3.60
N PRO A 488 62.26 -4.72 4.36
CA PRO A 488 62.28 -6.19 4.25
C PRO A 488 60.89 -6.86 4.38
N ALA A 489 59.92 -6.19 5.02
CA ALA A 489 58.56 -6.68 5.18
C ALA A 489 57.72 -6.63 3.88
N ASN A 490 58.12 -5.86 2.88
CA ASN A 490 57.30 -5.52 1.71
C ASN A 490 57.83 -6.11 0.38
N LEU A 491 58.82 -7.01 0.43
CA LEU A 491 59.53 -7.57 -0.73
C LEU A 491 59.34 -9.09 -0.85
N THR A 492 58.09 -9.54 -1.03
CA THR A 492 57.79 -10.90 -1.48
C THR A 492 58.00 -11.05 -2.99
N SER A 493 59.26 -11.26 -3.40
CA SER A 493 59.70 -11.79 -4.70
C SER A 493 59.04 -11.21 -5.97
N GLY A 494 59.55 -10.08 -6.46
CA GLY A 494 59.16 -9.54 -7.78
C GLY A 494 60.03 -8.35 -8.22
N SER A 495 61.07 -8.62 -9.01
CA SER A 495 61.93 -7.68 -9.76
C SER A 495 62.08 -6.24 -9.24
N VAL A 496 63.16 -5.99 -8.49
CA VAL A 496 63.82 -4.67 -8.52
C VAL A 496 65.30 -4.87 -8.87
N THR A 497 65.62 -4.70 -10.15
CA THR A 497 67.01 -4.60 -10.63
C THR A 497 67.64 -3.30 -10.11
N ASN A 498 68.39 -3.37 -9.01
CA ASN A 498 69.45 -2.42 -8.63
C ASN A 498 70.25 -2.93 -7.41
N ALA A 499 70.90 -4.09 -7.56
CA ALA A 499 71.96 -4.55 -6.65
C ALA A 499 73.38 -4.22 -7.18
N VAL A 500 73.47 -3.40 -8.24
CA VAL A 500 74.72 -3.02 -8.90
C VAL A 500 74.68 -1.53 -9.22
N SER A 501 75.66 -0.78 -8.73
CA SER A 501 75.94 0.60 -9.10
C SER A 501 77.01 0.59 -10.19
N PHE A 502 76.69 1.05 -11.40
CA PHE A 502 77.66 1.22 -12.48
C PHE A 502 78.19 2.66 -12.48
N LEU A 503 79.41 2.85 -11.97
CA LEU A 503 80.15 4.09 -12.22
C LEU A 503 81.00 3.93 -13.48
N SER A 504 80.95 4.93 -14.36
CA SER A 504 81.67 4.91 -15.62
C SER A 504 83.17 5.10 -15.41
N THR A 505 83.95 4.14 -15.93
CA THR A 505 85.43 4.09 -16.03
C THR A 505 86.20 3.74 -14.75
N ALA A 506 86.86 2.57 -14.81
CA ALA A 506 87.82 1.98 -13.85
C ALA A 506 87.28 1.43 -12.50
N GLY A 507 86.86 0.16 -12.53
CA GLY A 507 86.64 -0.68 -11.33
C GLY A 507 85.19 -0.79 -10.86
N VAL A 508 84.87 -1.89 -10.15
CA VAL A 508 83.60 -2.08 -9.44
C VAL A 508 83.90 -2.22 -7.96
N GLY A 509 83.49 -1.23 -7.16
CA GLY A 509 83.54 -1.28 -5.71
C GLY A 509 82.21 -1.76 -5.12
N ILE A 510 82.27 -2.70 -4.19
CA ILE A 510 81.12 -3.12 -3.36
C ILE A 510 81.54 -2.93 -1.90
N GLY A 511 80.82 -2.07 -1.18
CA GLY A 511 81.09 -1.73 0.23
C GLY A 511 82.02 -0.53 0.45
N THR A 512 82.94 -0.26 -0.49
CA THR A 512 83.97 0.79 -0.35
C THR A 512 84.03 1.75 -1.55
N ALA A 513 84.57 2.95 -1.32
CA ALA A 513 84.64 4.04 -2.31
C ALA A 513 86.03 4.21 -2.97
N THR A 514 87.07 3.52 -2.50
CA THR A 514 88.44 3.65 -3.02
C THR A 514 89.18 2.29 -3.09
N PRO A 515 88.92 1.46 -4.13
CA PRO A 515 89.72 0.26 -4.42
C PRO A 515 91.19 0.60 -4.65
N GLN A 516 92.14 -0.17 -4.09
CA GLN A 516 93.58 0.17 -4.22
C GLN A 516 94.41 -0.78 -5.09
N ASP A 517 94.25 -2.12 -4.99
CA ASP A 517 95.19 -3.07 -5.63
C ASP A 517 94.54 -4.19 -6.46
N SER A 518 93.26 -4.08 -6.86
CA SER A 518 92.60 -5.06 -7.75
C SER A 518 91.45 -4.45 -8.58
N LEU A 519 91.21 -4.98 -9.78
CA LEU A 519 90.12 -4.55 -10.69
C LEU A 519 88.71 -4.83 -10.14
N LEU A 520 88.62 -5.68 -9.12
CA LEU A 520 87.44 -5.89 -8.28
C LEU A 520 87.93 -5.91 -6.83
N ASP A 521 87.42 -4.99 -6.03
CA ASP A 521 87.68 -4.90 -4.59
C ASP A 521 86.34 -4.90 -3.87
N VAL A 522 86.16 -5.84 -2.94
CA VAL A 522 84.89 -6.13 -2.28
C VAL A 522 85.14 -6.10 -0.79
N GLU A 523 84.65 -5.06 -0.13
CA GLU A 523 84.62 -5.00 1.33
C GLU A 523 83.36 -5.77 1.80
N GLY A 524 83.42 -7.10 1.63
CA GLY A 524 82.29 -8.04 1.78
C GLY A 524 82.49 -9.36 1.01
N ASP A 525 81.44 -10.19 0.93
CA ASP A 525 81.51 -11.54 0.34
C ASP A 525 81.57 -11.55 -1.21
N LEU A 526 82.38 -12.46 -1.76
CA LEU A 526 82.66 -12.60 -3.20
C LEU A 526 82.05 -13.87 -3.84
N ARG A 527 81.48 -13.75 -5.05
CA ARG A 527 81.01 -14.88 -5.89
C ARG A 527 81.87 -15.05 -7.15
N LEU A 528 82.27 -16.29 -7.47
CA LEU A 528 83.35 -16.60 -8.42
C LEU A 528 82.92 -17.13 -9.81
N ASN A 529 81.62 -17.16 -10.15
CA ASN A 529 81.11 -17.55 -11.49
C ASN A 529 81.83 -18.77 -12.14
N ASN A 530 81.91 -19.88 -11.41
CA ASN A 530 82.48 -21.16 -11.85
C ASN A 530 84.02 -21.17 -12.02
N TYR A 531 84.75 -20.12 -11.62
CA TYR A 531 86.21 -20.10 -11.60
C TYR A 531 86.79 -20.63 -10.26
N GLU A 532 88.11 -20.82 -10.22
CA GLU A 532 88.87 -21.30 -9.06
C GLU A 532 89.67 -20.17 -8.41
N LEU A 533 89.67 -20.12 -7.08
CA LEU A 533 90.64 -19.40 -6.28
C LEU A 533 91.82 -20.33 -6.01
N PHE A 534 92.92 -20.15 -6.74
CA PHE A 534 94.16 -20.89 -6.49
C PHE A 534 94.89 -20.34 -5.27
N LEU A 535 95.27 -21.22 -4.35
CA LEU A 535 95.86 -20.88 -3.06
C LEU A 535 97.40 -20.92 -3.07
N ARG A 536 98.02 -21.20 -4.23
CA ARG A 536 99.47 -21.19 -4.45
C ARG A 536 99.79 -20.46 -5.75
N SER A 537 100.92 -19.74 -5.77
CA SER A 537 101.35 -18.90 -6.89
C SER A 537 101.94 -19.69 -8.07
N GLY A 538 101.89 -19.11 -9.26
CA GLY A 538 102.49 -19.66 -10.48
C GLY A 538 101.50 -20.51 -11.27
N THR A 539 101.97 -21.60 -11.88
CA THR A 539 101.15 -22.52 -12.67
C THR A 539 100.58 -23.69 -11.87
N ASP A 540 100.72 -23.68 -10.53
CA ASP A 540 100.17 -24.72 -9.66
C ASP A 540 98.66 -24.58 -9.50
N ARG A 541 97.92 -25.54 -10.06
CA ARG A 541 96.45 -25.59 -10.01
C ARG A 541 95.91 -26.69 -9.10
N ASN A 542 96.77 -27.33 -8.30
CA ASN A 542 96.39 -28.51 -7.50
C ASN A 542 95.94 -28.16 -6.07
N HIS A 543 95.89 -26.87 -5.74
CA HIS A 543 95.65 -26.35 -4.40
C HIS A 543 94.72 -25.13 -4.51
N GLY A 544 93.42 -25.33 -4.24
CA GLY A 544 92.42 -24.31 -4.55
C GLY A 544 91.08 -24.48 -3.84
N LEU A 545 90.29 -23.41 -3.90
CA LEU A 545 88.86 -23.39 -3.58
C LEU A 545 88.10 -22.95 -4.84
N GLY A 546 87.28 -23.82 -5.41
CA GLY A 546 86.56 -23.50 -6.66
C GLY A 546 85.20 -24.14 -6.72
N TRP A 547 84.28 -23.56 -7.49
CA TRP A 547 83.00 -24.21 -7.78
C TRP A 547 83.14 -25.14 -8.98
N TYR A 548 82.52 -26.32 -8.92
CA TYR A 548 82.54 -27.34 -9.96
C TYR A 548 81.15 -27.90 -10.19
N GLY A 549 80.75 -28.07 -11.46
CA GLY A 549 79.44 -28.56 -11.84
C GLY A 549 79.24 -28.68 -13.35
N MET A 550 78.06 -29.12 -13.77
CA MET A 550 77.67 -29.26 -15.17
C MET A 550 77.17 -27.92 -15.73
N LEU A 551 77.77 -27.43 -16.82
CA LEU A 551 77.32 -26.20 -17.52
C LEU A 551 77.20 -26.46 -19.03
N PRO A 552 76.16 -25.93 -19.71
CA PRO A 552 76.04 -26.00 -21.17
C PRO A 552 77.28 -25.42 -21.87
N GLY A 553 77.98 -26.25 -22.66
CA GLY A 553 79.15 -25.86 -23.45
C GLY A 553 80.51 -26.04 -22.75
N THR A 554 80.57 -26.03 -21.42
CA THR A 554 81.83 -26.21 -20.65
C THR A 554 81.58 -26.93 -19.32
N ASN A 555 81.36 -28.25 -19.36
CA ASN A 555 81.22 -29.06 -18.15
C ASN A 555 82.50 -28.99 -17.31
N LYS A 556 82.37 -28.60 -16.03
CA LYS A 556 83.50 -28.36 -15.14
C LYS A 556 83.45 -29.30 -13.93
N TYR A 557 83.73 -30.57 -14.19
CA TYR A 557 83.71 -31.62 -13.15
C TYR A 557 85.00 -31.66 -12.35
N PHE A 558 84.89 -31.91 -11.04
CA PHE A 558 86.06 -32.17 -10.19
C PHE A 558 86.36 -33.67 -10.23
N ALA A 559 87.56 -34.05 -10.73
CA ALA A 559 87.94 -35.45 -10.94
C ALA A 559 86.89 -36.29 -11.74
N GLY A 560 86.16 -35.65 -12.67
CA GLY A 560 85.09 -36.29 -13.44
C GLY A 560 83.74 -36.40 -12.72
N ALA A 561 83.68 -36.09 -11.42
CA ALA A 561 82.44 -36.01 -10.66
C ALA A 561 81.78 -34.63 -10.80
N ASN A 562 80.46 -34.63 -11.01
CA ASN A 562 79.62 -33.44 -10.94
C ASN A 562 79.32 -33.12 -9.46
N VAL A 563 80.18 -32.34 -8.81
CA VAL A 563 80.02 -32.00 -7.37
C VAL A 563 78.92 -30.95 -7.14
N ASP A 564 78.63 -30.14 -8.15
CA ASP A 564 77.60 -29.09 -8.16
C ASP A 564 77.70 -28.12 -6.97
N GLY A 565 78.94 -27.75 -6.60
CA GLY A 565 79.23 -27.08 -5.34
C GLY A 565 80.66 -26.58 -5.18
N PRO A 566 80.95 -25.84 -4.10
CA PRO A 566 82.30 -25.40 -3.77
C PRO A 566 83.15 -26.58 -3.28
N VAL A 567 84.32 -26.76 -3.91
CA VAL A 567 85.31 -27.79 -3.59
C VAL A 567 86.57 -27.11 -3.09
N LEU A 568 86.96 -27.42 -1.85
CA LEU A 568 88.30 -27.18 -1.33
C LEU A 568 89.15 -28.43 -1.60
N TYR A 569 90.30 -28.29 -2.25
CA TYR A 569 91.10 -29.44 -2.67
C TYR A 569 92.61 -29.24 -2.55
N GLY A 570 93.32 -30.36 -2.43
CA GLY A 570 94.77 -30.46 -2.31
C GLY A 570 95.28 -31.82 -2.80
N TRP A 571 96.50 -31.85 -3.33
CA TRP A 571 97.06 -32.99 -4.09
C TRP A 571 97.09 -34.36 -3.37
N SER A 572 97.12 -34.40 -2.04
CA SER A 572 97.20 -35.66 -1.28
C SER A 572 96.25 -35.68 -0.06
N GLY A 573 95.11 -35.01 -0.19
CA GLY A 573 94.21 -34.72 0.93
C GLY A 573 94.48 -33.35 1.55
N GLY A 574 93.88 -33.09 2.71
CA GLY A 574 94.01 -31.82 3.41
C GLY A 574 93.38 -31.81 4.79
N ALA A 575 93.47 -30.68 5.48
CA ALA A 575 92.83 -30.50 6.77
C ALA A 575 92.44 -29.05 7.03
N LEU A 576 91.34 -28.87 7.76
CA LEU A 576 91.05 -27.67 8.55
C LEU A 576 91.57 -27.93 9.96
N ALA A 577 92.39 -27.02 10.47
CA ALA A 577 93.15 -27.20 11.71
C ALA A 577 93.31 -25.89 12.47
N THR A 578 93.69 -25.99 13.75
CA THR A 578 94.14 -24.86 14.56
C THR A 578 95.55 -25.11 15.11
N VAL A 579 96.26 -24.03 15.40
CA VAL A 579 97.61 -24.03 16.00
C VAL A 579 97.62 -23.52 17.44
N GLY A 580 96.47 -23.02 17.94
CA GLY A 580 96.33 -22.55 19.31
C GLY A 580 96.38 -23.71 20.31
N GLY A 581 97.37 -23.71 21.20
CA GLY A 581 97.56 -24.80 22.17
C GLY A 581 98.12 -26.09 21.56
N GLY A 582 98.94 -25.97 20.51
CA GLY A 582 99.50 -27.08 19.74
C GLY A 582 98.74 -27.32 18.43
N GLN A 583 99.36 -28.05 17.50
CA GLN A 583 98.71 -28.41 16.24
C GLN A 583 97.57 -29.41 16.49
N ARG A 584 96.34 -29.05 16.10
CA ARG A 584 95.15 -29.89 16.26
C ARG A 584 94.33 -29.89 14.98
N LEU A 585 94.08 -31.08 14.43
CA LEU A 585 93.21 -31.28 13.27
C LEU A 585 91.76 -31.18 13.73
N ALA A 586 90.95 -30.34 13.08
CA ALA A 586 89.52 -30.19 13.36
C ALA A 586 88.67 -30.98 12.35
N LEU A 587 89.10 -30.99 11.08
CA LEU A 587 88.55 -31.85 10.04
C LEU A 587 89.71 -32.26 9.13
N GLN A 588 89.98 -33.56 8.99
CA GLN A 588 90.94 -34.08 8.01
C GLN A 588 90.19 -34.88 6.94
N TRP A 589 90.64 -34.78 5.69
CA TRP A 589 90.24 -35.68 4.61
C TRP A 589 91.47 -36.22 3.87
N ASP A 590 91.34 -37.44 3.34
CA ASP A 590 92.38 -38.10 2.57
C ASP A 590 92.06 -38.18 1.07
N SER A 591 92.98 -38.73 0.29
CA SER A 591 92.79 -38.98 -1.14
C SER A 591 91.81 -40.12 -1.46
N SER A 592 91.23 -40.79 -0.46
CA SER A 592 90.16 -41.78 -0.64
C SER A 592 88.76 -41.18 -0.48
N GLY A 593 88.67 -39.89 -0.12
CA GLY A 593 87.41 -39.17 0.06
C GLY A 593 86.78 -39.35 1.44
N LYS A 594 87.51 -39.94 2.40
CA LYS A 594 87.01 -40.11 3.77
C LYS A 594 87.37 -38.90 4.63
N ALA A 595 86.41 -38.42 5.40
CA ALA A 595 86.56 -37.27 6.29
C ALA A 595 86.42 -37.68 7.78
N TRP A 596 87.24 -37.08 8.64
CA TRP A 596 87.29 -37.35 10.09
C TRP A 596 87.33 -36.06 10.90
N LEU A 597 86.42 -35.96 11.88
CA LEU A 597 86.36 -34.89 12.90
C LEU A 597 87.17 -35.22 14.17
N ASP A 598 87.67 -36.45 14.26
CA ASP A 598 88.66 -36.93 15.25
C ASP A 598 89.58 -37.94 14.55
N ALA A 599 90.43 -37.46 13.65
CA ALA A 599 91.33 -38.32 12.88
C ALA A 599 92.35 -39.07 13.77
N SER A 600 92.62 -38.54 14.96
CA SER A 600 93.57 -39.11 15.94
C SER A 600 92.92 -40.11 16.91
N ASN A 601 91.59 -40.31 16.85
CA ASN A 601 90.81 -41.20 17.74
C ASN A 601 90.99 -40.90 19.25
N VAL A 602 91.14 -39.63 19.64
CA VAL A 602 91.41 -39.23 21.04
C VAL A 602 90.17 -38.86 21.85
N ASN A 603 88.96 -38.97 21.29
CA ASN A 603 87.72 -38.67 22.03
C ASN A 603 87.43 -39.63 23.21
N ASN A 604 87.38 -39.07 24.43
CA ASN A 604 87.13 -39.78 25.69
C ASN A 604 85.70 -39.55 26.26
N GLY A 605 84.71 -39.24 25.42
CA GLY A 605 83.33 -38.94 25.82
C GLY A 605 83.09 -37.47 26.17
N THR A 606 83.72 -36.57 25.42
CA THR A 606 83.50 -35.11 25.52
C THR A 606 83.36 -34.51 24.11
N LEU A 607 82.94 -33.26 23.99
CA LEU A 607 82.79 -32.60 22.68
C LEU A 607 84.09 -32.33 21.92
N VAL A 608 85.27 -32.51 22.54
CA VAL A 608 86.55 -32.22 21.90
C VAL A 608 87.44 -33.48 21.93
N PRO A 609 87.89 -33.99 20.77
CA PRO A 609 87.51 -33.61 19.39
C PRO A 609 86.13 -34.15 18.97
N GLY A 610 85.32 -33.36 18.28
CA GLY A 610 83.96 -33.72 17.88
C GLY A 610 83.32 -32.62 17.02
N LEU A 611 82.07 -32.84 16.58
CA LEU A 611 81.31 -31.83 15.86
C LEU A 611 80.66 -30.86 16.87
N ALA A 612 81.35 -29.78 17.20
CA ALA A 612 80.78 -28.71 18.02
C ALA A 612 79.87 -27.80 17.19
N PHE A 613 78.77 -27.34 17.80
CA PHE A 613 77.93 -26.27 17.26
C PHE A 613 78.07 -25.03 18.17
N GLY A 614 78.39 -23.88 17.58
CA GLY A 614 78.73 -22.68 18.36
C GLY A 614 80.15 -22.70 18.95
N PHE A 615 80.54 -21.60 19.60
CA PHE A 615 81.87 -21.42 20.20
C PHE A 615 81.75 -21.28 21.72
N ASN A 616 82.45 -22.13 22.46
CA ASN A 616 82.42 -22.22 23.93
C ASN A 616 81.03 -22.38 24.59
N SER A 617 79.99 -22.69 23.81
CA SER A 617 78.61 -22.89 24.29
C SER A 617 78.31 -24.35 24.66
N GLY A 618 79.04 -25.32 24.09
CA GLY A 618 79.03 -26.72 24.55
C GLY A 618 77.91 -27.58 23.95
N GLU A 619 77.43 -27.23 22.76
CA GLU A 619 76.58 -28.06 21.91
C GLU A 619 77.42 -28.89 20.93
N GLY A 620 76.94 -30.08 20.57
CA GLY A 620 77.59 -30.86 19.52
C GLY A 620 77.27 -32.36 19.53
N ILE A 621 77.93 -33.07 18.61
CA ILE A 621 77.87 -34.53 18.47
C ILE A 621 79.28 -35.08 18.67
N SER A 622 79.42 -36.06 19.55
CA SER A 622 80.67 -36.79 19.75
C SER A 622 80.46 -38.31 19.87
N SER A 623 81.55 -39.06 19.77
CA SER A 623 81.55 -40.52 19.88
C SER A 623 82.77 -40.96 20.67
N LYS A 624 82.56 -41.55 21.84
CA LYS A 624 83.61 -42.00 22.73
C LYS A 624 84.36 -43.20 22.14
N ARG A 625 85.70 -43.10 22.06
CA ARG A 625 86.58 -44.15 21.51
C ARG A 625 87.23 -45.03 22.59
N THR A 626 87.42 -44.48 23.78
CA THR A 626 87.96 -45.19 24.96
C THR A 626 86.99 -46.21 25.56
N ALA A 627 87.51 -47.29 26.15
CA ALA A 627 86.72 -48.36 26.76
C ALA A 627 85.85 -47.90 27.94
N GLY A 628 84.66 -48.51 28.08
CA GLY A 628 83.71 -48.25 29.17
C GLY A 628 82.31 -47.89 28.67
N GLY A 629 81.53 -47.21 29.52
CA GLY A 629 80.16 -46.79 29.21
C GLY A 629 80.05 -46.00 27.90
N ASN A 630 79.09 -46.40 27.07
CA ASN A 630 78.78 -45.91 25.72
C ASN A 630 79.94 -45.82 24.71
N GLN A 631 80.96 -46.68 24.81
CA GLN A 631 81.97 -46.79 23.75
C GLN A 631 81.30 -47.09 22.38
N TYR A 632 81.77 -46.40 21.33
CA TYR A 632 81.22 -46.46 19.97
C TYR A 632 79.76 -45.96 19.79
N GLY A 633 79.11 -45.50 20.86
CA GLY A 633 77.81 -44.81 20.75
C GLY A 633 77.94 -43.40 20.16
N LEU A 634 76.79 -42.74 20.03
CA LEU A 634 76.69 -41.33 19.64
C LEU A 634 76.03 -40.53 20.76
N ASP A 635 76.68 -39.46 21.18
CA ASP A 635 76.24 -38.61 22.27
C ASP A 635 76.05 -37.17 21.76
N PHE A 636 74.87 -36.61 22.03
CA PHE A 636 74.43 -35.28 21.65
C PHE A 636 74.43 -34.38 22.89
N TYR A 637 75.15 -33.27 22.82
CA TYR A 637 75.37 -32.37 23.95
C TYR A 637 74.69 -31.02 23.71
N THR A 638 74.28 -30.38 24.81
CA THR A 638 74.07 -28.92 24.88
C THR A 638 74.53 -28.40 26.23
N PHE A 639 75.15 -27.23 26.26
CA PHE A 639 75.76 -26.66 27.48
C PHE A 639 76.72 -27.63 28.20
N TYR A 640 77.54 -28.35 27.44
CA TYR A 640 78.49 -29.38 27.88
C TYR A 640 77.86 -30.60 28.58
N GLN A 641 76.54 -30.67 28.66
CA GLN A 641 75.80 -31.79 29.22
C GLN A 641 75.29 -32.69 28.10
N ASN A 642 75.41 -34.01 28.28
CA ASN A 642 74.78 -34.96 27.39
C ASN A 642 73.26 -34.86 27.53
N ARG A 643 72.56 -34.57 26.43
CA ARG A 643 71.11 -34.42 26.37
C ARG A 643 70.44 -35.61 25.72
N MET A 644 71.13 -36.28 24.81
CA MET A 644 70.62 -37.48 24.14
C MET A 644 71.76 -38.44 23.84
N THR A 645 71.60 -39.67 24.29
CA THR A 645 72.51 -40.78 24.00
C THR A 645 71.83 -41.77 23.07
N ILE A 646 72.53 -42.16 22.00
CA ILE A 646 72.23 -43.37 21.25
C ILE A 646 73.30 -44.40 21.62
N THR A 647 72.88 -45.50 22.22
CA THR A 647 73.81 -46.57 22.63
C THR A 647 74.31 -47.36 21.43
N GLN A 648 75.45 -48.06 21.56
CA GLN A 648 75.91 -49.03 20.55
C GLN A 648 74.88 -50.15 20.24
N SER A 649 73.89 -50.36 21.11
CA SER A 649 72.77 -51.30 20.92
C SER A 649 71.51 -50.67 20.33
N GLY A 650 71.52 -49.36 20.02
CA GLY A 650 70.42 -48.64 19.39
C GLY A 650 69.29 -48.18 20.32
N SER A 651 69.51 -48.12 21.64
CA SER A 651 68.56 -47.51 22.57
C SER A 651 68.77 -46.00 22.63
N VAL A 652 67.67 -45.22 22.68
CA VAL A 652 67.69 -43.76 22.75
C VAL A 652 67.33 -43.29 24.16
N GLY A 653 68.25 -42.61 24.82
CA GLY A 653 67.99 -41.88 26.06
C GLY A 653 67.94 -40.38 25.78
N ILE A 654 66.96 -39.67 26.35
CA ILE A 654 66.87 -38.21 26.37
C ILE A 654 66.86 -37.77 27.83
N GLY A 655 67.85 -36.97 28.24
CA GLY A 655 68.12 -36.68 29.65
C GLY A 655 68.74 -37.84 30.45
N THR A 656 69.02 -38.98 29.82
CA THR A 656 69.70 -40.14 30.41
C THR A 656 70.71 -40.74 29.44
N THR A 657 71.88 -41.14 29.96
CA THR A 657 72.93 -41.84 29.20
C THR A 657 72.85 -43.37 29.34
N THR A 658 71.90 -43.87 30.13
CA THR A 658 71.65 -45.30 30.35
C THR A 658 70.15 -45.60 30.19
N PRO A 659 69.61 -45.48 28.97
CA PRO A 659 68.19 -45.72 28.71
C PRO A 659 67.79 -47.16 29.07
N SER A 660 66.78 -47.27 29.95
CA SER A 660 66.20 -48.53 30.41
C SER A 660 65.22 -49.14 29.39
N ASN A 661 64.68 -48.28 28.51
CA ASN A 661 63.73 -48.60 27.44
C ASN A 661 64.31 -48.24 26.06
N ARG A 662 63.59 -48.57 24.98
CA ARG A 662 64.03 -48.21 23.61
C ARG A 662 64.05 -46.70 23.36
N LEU A 663 63.10 -45.98 23.97
CA LEU A 663 63.08 -44.54 24.13
C LEU A 663 62.82 -44.26 25.61
N ASP A 664 63.76 -43.60 26.27
CA ASP A 664 63.70 -43.26 27.69
C ASP A 664 63.89 -41.74 27.84
N VAL A 665 62.89 -41.03 28.35
CA VAL A 665 62.87 -39.55 28.40
C VAL A 665 62.69 -39.09 29.83
N ILE A 666 63.73 -38.49 30.41
CA ILE A 666 63.66 -37.83 31.72
C ILE A 666 63.13 -36.40 31.51
N GLY A 667 61.80 -36.26 31.49
CA GLY A 667 61.12 -34.98 31.32
C GLY A 667 59.68 -35.13 30.80
N THR A 668 59.03 -34.02 30.49
CA THR A 668 57.71 -34.01 29.83
C THR A 668 57.87 -34.25 28.34
N VAL A 669 57.04 -35.14 27.78
CA VAL A 669 56.98 -35.40 26.32
C VAL A 669 55.79 -34.65 25.72
N GLN A 670 56.06 -33.80 24.72
CA GLN A 670 55.06 -33.20 23.85
C GLN A 670 55.18 -33.82 22.45
N ALA A 671 54.06 -34.22 21.86
CA ALA A 671 53.99 -34.81 20.52
C ALA A 671 52.67 -34.42 19.85
N ASP A 672 52.70 -34.13 18.55
CA ASP A 672 51.52 -33.71 17.79
C ASP A 672 50.48 -34.84 17.65
N ALA A 673 50.96 -36.08 17.57
CA ALA A 673 50.12 -37.27 17.61
C ALA A 673 50.88 -38.46 18.23
N PHE A 674 50.20 -39.24 19.06
CA PHE A 674 50.65 -40.57 19.47
C PHE A 674 49.91 -41.62 18.63
N ALA A 675 50.58 -42.16 17.61
CA ALA A 675 50.02 -43.21 16.77
C ALA A 675 50.37 -44.61 17.32
N THR A 676 49.37 -45.42 17.65
CA THR A 676 49.57 -46.86 17.92
C THR A 676 49.51 -47.65 16.61
N HIS A 677 50.55 -48.45 16.32
CA HIS A 677 50.48 -49.44 15.24
C HIS A 677 49.90 -50.75 15.79
N GLY A 678 48.64 -51.04 15.44
CA GLY A 678 47.95 -52.28 15.80
C GLY A 678 46.69 -52.09 16.66
N THR A 679 46.03 -53.19 17.02
CA THR A 679 44.74 -53.25 17.74
C THR A 679 44.80 -52.84 19.22
N ASN A 680 45.84 -52.15 19.64
CA ASN A 680 46.15 -51.91 21.05
C ASN A 680 45.68 -50.51 21.49
N ALA A 681 45.01 -50.46 22.64
CA ALA A 681 44.42 -49.25 23.20
C ALA A 681 45.46 -48.14 23.43
N PHE A 682 45.16 -46.93 22.97
CA PHE A 682 45.91 -45.74 23.35
C PHE A 682 45.64 -45.42 24.83
N GLN A 683 46.70 -45.33 25.63
CA GLN A 683 46.64 -45.09 27.06
C GLN A 683 47.61 -43.96 27.43
N VAL A 684 47.07 -42.90 28.05
CA VAL A 684 47.87 -41.87 28.71
C VAL A 684 47.79 -42.12 30.22
N LEU A 685 48.90 -42.58 30.80
CA LEU A 685 49.07 -42.65 32.25
C LEU A 685 49.61 -41.31 32.75
N LEU A 686 48.88 -40.69 33.68
CA LEU A 686 49.37 -39.57 34.46
C LEU A 686 49.45 -40.03 35.92
N ASP A 687 50.65 -39.95 36.50
CA ASP A 687 50.90 -40.22 37.92
C ASP A 687 50.38 -41.59 38.43
N GLY A 688 50.52 -42.63 37.61
CA GLY A 688 50.04 -43.99 37.90
C GLY A 688 48.52 -44.21 37.72
N ALA A 689 47.75 -43.15 37.44
CA ALA A 689 46.33 -43.23 37.12
C ALA A 689 46.06 -43.11 35.61
N ARG A 690 44.94 -43.69 35.16
CA ARG A 690 44.49 -43.60 33.75
C ARG A 690 43.77 -42.27 33.57
N ALA A 691 44.32 -41.37 32.75
CA ALA A 691 43.72 -40.04 32.51
C ALA A 691 42.80 -40.01 31.29
N LEU A 692 43.18 -40.74 30.23
CA LEU A 692 42.38 -40.92 29.02
C LEU A 692 42.64 -42.33 28.46
N ARG A 693 41.56 -43.06 28.17
CA ARG A 693 41.61 -44.38 27.52
C ARG A 693 40.54 -44.47 26.44
N ILE A 694 40.97 -44.83 25.24
CA ILE A 694 40.07 -45.22 24.13
C ILE A 694 40.26 -46.72 23.91
N GLU A 695 39.17 -47.47 24.04
CA GLU A 695 39.17 -48.93 23.89
C GLU A 695 38.62 -49.35 22.52
N SER A 696 38.97 -50.55 22.06
CA SER A 696 38.64 -51.08 20.72
C SER A 696 37.14 -51.27 20.42
N ALA A 697 36.26 -50.94 21.36
CA ALA A 697 34.81 -50.98 21.25
C ALA A 697 34.16 -49.59 21.09
N ASN A 698 34.95 -48.58 20.69
CA ASN A 698 34.55 -47.17 20.60
C ASN A 698 34.04 -46.59 21.94
N ASN A 699 34.63 -47.04 23.05
CA ASN A 699 34.33 -46.53 24.39
C ASN A 699 35.29 -45.37 24.73
N PHE A 700 34.74 -44.28 25.26
CA PHE A 700 35.49 -43.12 25.74
C PHE A 700 35.50 -43.12 27.27
N ILE A 701 36.68 -43.21 27.87
CA ILE A 701 36.84 -43.18 29.33
C ILE A 701 37.81 -42.06 29.71
N ALA A 702 37.28 -41.04 30.37
CA ALA A 702 38.01 -39.93 30.97
C ALA A 702 37.62 -39.75 32.45
N GLY A 703 38.34 -38.87 33.16
CA GLY A 703 38.13 -38.61 34.59
C GLY A 703 39.22 -39.21 35.47
N SER A 704 38.91 -39.41 36.76
CA SER A 704 39.85 -39.93 37.75
C SER A 704 39.78 -41.47 37.87
N SER A 705 40.54 -42.03 38.81
CA SER A 705 40.65 -43.48 39.00
C SER A 705 39.31 -44.19 39.27
N GLY A 706 39.24 -45.46 38.85
CA GLY A 706 38.11 -46.36 39.10
C GLY A 706 37.08 -46.44 37.96
N ASN A 707 37.10 -45.51 37.00
CA ASN A 707 36.18 -45.53 35.87
C ASN A 707 36.38 -46.79 35.00
N THR A 708 35.31 -47.56 34.85
CA THR A 708 35.33 -48.88 34.20
C THR A 708 34.15 -49.01 33.23
N VAL A 709 34.46 -49.25 31.95
CA VAL A 709 33.52 -49.81 31.00
C VAL A 709 33.88 -51.29 30.86
N GLU A 710 32.93 -52.19 31.13
CA GLU A 710 33.18 -53.63 31.11
C GLU A 710 33.27 -54.20 29.69
N PRO A 711 34.06 -55.27 29.48
CA PRO A 711 34.09 -55.99 28.22
C PRO A 711 32.68 -56.41 27.76
N GLY A 712 32.33 -56.06 26.53
CA GLY A 712 31.00 -56.33 25.96
C GLY A 712 30.07 -55.11 25.94
N ALA A 713 30.34 -54.06 26.73
CA ALA A 713 29.73 -52.75 26.52
C ALA A 713 30.38 -52.03 25.32
N ARG A 714 29.57 -51.29 24.54
CA ARG A 714 30.01 -50.66 23.27
C ARG A 714 29.41 -49.26 23.10
N ASN A 715 30.16 -48.40 22.42
CA ASN A 715 29.76 -47.01 22.12
C ASN A 715 29.40 -46.21 23.38
N SER A 716 30.03 -46.54 24.51
CA SER A 716 29.72 -46.00 25.83
C SER A 716 30.71 -44.91 26.27
N ILE A 717 30.20 -43.94 27.04
CA ILE A 717 30.94 -42.73 27.41
C ILE A 717 30.93 -42.56 28.93
N ILE A 718 32.12 -42.47 29.52
CA ILE A 718 32.34 -41.90 30.85
C ILE A 718 33.15 -40.61 30.63
N ALA A 719 32.49 -39.46 30.73
CA ALA A 719 33.10 -38.18 30.35
C ALA A 719 33.94 -37.55 31.47
N ALA A 720 33.54 -37.72 32.73
CA ALA A 720 34.26 -37.22 33.90
C ALA A 720 33.86 -37.98 35.19
N GLY A 721 34.46 -37.58 36.32
CA GLY A 721 34.19 -38.18 37.63
C GLY A 721 35.09 -39.37 37.93
N GLY A 722 34.74 -40.13 38.98
CA GLY A 722 35.54 -41.26 39.48
C GLY A 722 34.68 -42.45 39.91
N ASN A 723 35.26 -43.65 39.91
CA ASN A 723 34.59 -44.90 40.28
C ASN A 723 33.25 -45.18 39.55
N GLN A 724 33.13 -44.71 38.31
CA GLN A 724 31.93 -44.85 37.47
C GLN A 724 31.94 -46.22 36.77
N ARG A 725 30.78 -46.86 36.60
CA ARG A 725 30.70 -48.22 36.01
C ARG A 725 29.66 -48.32 34.89
N ILE A 726 30.08 -48.79 33.72
CA ILE A 726 29.16 -49.21 32.65
C ILE A 726 29.35 -50.72 32.46
N GLN A 727 28.32 -51.49 32.77
CA GLN A 727 28.39 -52.94 32.90
C GLN A 727 28.28 -53.67 31.56
N ALA A 728 28.71 -54.93 31.50
CA ALA A 728 28.73 -55.71 30.27
C ALA A 728 27.35 -55.80 29.61
N GLY A 729 27.31 -55.64 28.28
CA GLY A 729 26.07 -55.65 27.49
C GLY A 729 25.26 -54.35 27.54
N ALA A 730 25.68 -53.33 28.29
CA ALA A 730 25.13 -51.98 28.11
C ALA A 730 25.61 -51.39 26.76
N GLN A 731 24.70 -50.75 26.03
CA GLN A 731 25.00 -50.14 24.73
C GLN A 731 24.59 -48.67 24.74
N TYR A 732 25.48 -47.78 24.25
CA TYR A 732 25.27 -46.33 24.28
C TYR A 732 25.02 -45.77 25.69
N GLY A 733 25.52 -46.46 26.73
CA GLY A 733 25.44 -45.99 28.10
C GLY A 733 26.30 -44.74 28.29
N THR A 734 25.74 -43.71 28.94
CA THR A 734 26.41 -42.42 29.15
C THR A 734 26.40 -42.05 30.62
N ILE A 735 27.58 -41.80 31.19
CA ILE A 735 27.77 -41.23 32.53
C ILE A 735 28.60 -39.96 32.38
N VAL A 736 28.00 -38.80 32.63
CA VAL A 736 28.65 -37.50 32.35
C VAL A 736 29.63 -37.10 33.46
N GLY A 737 29.32 -37.34 34.73
CA GLY A 737 30.16 -36.92 35.86
C GLY A 737 29.72 -37.48 37.21
N GLY A 738 30.32 -37.01 38.30
CA GLY A 738 30.01 -37.46 39.67
C GLY A 738 30.86 -38.63 40.17
N TRP A 739 30.35 -39.40 41.12
CA TRP A 739 31.06 -40.53 41.73
C TRP A 739 30.16 -41.75 41.94
N GLY A 740 30.69 -42.95 41.68
CA GLY A 740 30.03 -44.22 42.02
C GLY A 740 28.77 -44.58 41.20
N ASN A 741 28.50 -43.87 40.11
CA ASN A 741 27.29 -44.09 39.29
C ASN A 741 27.43 -45.33 38.41
N SER A 742 26.33 -46.05 38.17
CA SER A 742 26.33 -47.31 37.43
C SER A 742 25.23 -47.40 36.37
N VAL A 743 25.60 -47.66 35.12
CA VAL A 743 24.67 -48.15 34.08
C VAL A 743 24.82 -49.67 33.99
N GLY A 744 23.77 -50.37 34.40
CA GLY A 744 23.72 -51.82 34.54
C GLY A 744 23.60 -52.59 33.24
N THR A 745 23.71 -53.91 33.34
CA THR A 745 23.58 -54.83 32.20
C THR A 745 22.23 -54.68 31.46
N ASN A 746 22.19 -55.12 30.20
CA ASN A 746 21.02 -55.09 29.31
C ASN A 746 20.34 -53.71 29.13
N THR A 747 21.06 -52.62 29.42
CA THR A 747 20.55 -51.26 29.32
C THR A 747 21.06 -50.60 28.04
N THR A 748 20.13 -50.27 27.13
CA THR A 748 20.44 -49.51 25.91
C THR A 748 20.04 -48.05 26.12
N TYR A 749 20.91 -47.09 25.77
CA TYR A 749 20.69 -45.64 25.92
C TYR A 749 20.40 -45.16 27.36
N GLY A 750 20.90 -45.87 28.38
CA GLY A 750 20.82 -45.44 29.77
C GLY A 750 21.72 -44.24 30.05
N THR A 751 21.17 -43.15 30.58
CA THR A 751 21.90 -41.88 30.77
C THR A 751 21.88 -41.41 32.23
N ILE A 752 23.06 -41.19 32.81
CA ILE A 752 23.24 -40.56 34.13
C ILE A 752 23.97 -39.22 33.95
N GLY A 753 23.25 -38.12 34.20
CA GLY A 753 23.78 -36.76 34.11
C GLY A 753 24.82 -36.42 35.18
N GLY A 754 24.80 -37.12 36.31
CA GLY A 754 25.88 -37.11 37.29
C GLY A 754 25.42 -37.53 38.69
N GLY A 755 26.03 -36.94 39.72
CA GLY A 755 25.65 -37.14 41.13
C GLY A 755 26.41 -38.26 41.86
N ASP A 756 25.86 -38.71 42.98
CA ASP A 756 26.42 -39.77 43.85
C ASP A 756 25.64 -41.08 43.71
N ALA A 757 26.35 -42.16 43.36
CA ALA A 757 25.87 -43.53 43.48
C ALA A 757 24.48 -43.82 42.85
N ASN A 758 24.14 -43.13 41.76
CA ASN A 758 22.90 -43.36 41.03
C ASN A 758 23.03 -44.61 40.14
N THR A 759 21.95 -45.37 39.99
CA THR A 759 21.98 -46.66 39.27
C THR A 759 20.83 -46.80 38.27
N ILE A 760 21.14 -47.14 37.02
CA ILE A 760 20.17 -47.61 36.03
C ILE A 760 20.34 -49.12 35.89
N SER A 761 19.27 -49.91 35.99
CA SER A 761 19.34 -51.38 36.01
C SER A 761 18.24 -52.02 35.16
N ASN A 762 18.63 -52.75 34.11
CA ASN A 762 17.72 -53.39 33.13
C ASN A 762 16.66 -52.45 32.51
N ALA A 763 17.00 -51.16 32.42
CA ALA A 763 16.07 -50.06 32.19
C ALA A 763 16.49 -49.24 30.96
N SER A 764 16.27 -49.82 29.77
CA SER A 764 16.61 -49.12 28.51
C SER A 764 15.84 -47.80 28.36
N PHE A 765 16.50 -46.79 27.79
CA PHE A 765 16.05 -45.40 27.67
C PHE A 765 15.75 -44.68 29.00
N ALA A 766 16.07 -45.27 30.15
CA ALA A 766 15.93 -44.58 31.43
C ALA A 766 16.98 -43.48 31.59
N THR A 767 16.60 -42.43 32.32
CA THR A 767 17.43 -41.27 32.59
C THR A 767 17.41 -40.92 34.07
N ILE A 768 18.59 -40.70 34.64
CA ILE A 768 18.75 -40.05 35.94
C ILE A 768 19.50 -38.73 35.69
N PRO A 769 18.86 -37.56 35.85
CA PRO A 769 19.49 -36.28 35.53
C PRO A 769 20.64 -35.93 36.50
N GLY A 770 20.64 -36.53 37.69
CA GLY A 770 21.61 -36.30 38.77
C GLY A 770 21.01 -36.74 40.10
N GLY A 771 21.44 -36.10 41.19
CA GLY A 771 20.98 -36.40 42.54
C GLY A 771 21.86 -37.42 43.26
N SER A 772 21.33 -38.07 44.29
CA SER A 772 22.06 -39.07 45.08
C SER A 772 21.18 -40.29 45.29
N ARG A 773 21.73 -41.49 45.06
CA ARG A 773 21.07 -42.79 45.31
C ARG A 773 19.73 -43.00 44.57
N ALA A 774 19.50 -42.33 43.44
CA ALA A 774 18.36 -42.63 42.58
C ALA A 774 18.53 -43.99 41.88
N LYS A 775 17.44 -44.72 41.65
CA LYS A 775 17.49 -46.02 40.96
C LYS A 775 16.36 -46.17 39.94
N ALA A 776 16.74 -46.21 38.67
CA ALA A 776 15.82 -46.51 37.58
C ALA A 776 15.85 -48.01 37.24
N THR A 777 14.67 -48.63 37.20
CA THR A 777 14.45 -50.07 36.95
C THR A 777 13.49 -50.34 35.79
N HIS A 778 12.86 -49.31 35.23
CA HIS A 778 11.80 -49.44 34.23
C HIS A 778 12.17 -48.78 32.90
N HIS A 779 11.61 -49.31 31.81
CA HIS A 779 11.81 -48.79 30.46
C HIS A 779 11.36 -47.31 30.37
N GLY A 780 12.22 -46.44 29.86
CA GLY A 780 11.92 -45.00 29.71
C GLY A 780 11.70 -44.24 31.02
N GLN A 781 12.09 -44.79 32.17
CA GLN A 781 11.91 -44.13 33.47
C GLN A 781 12.82 -42.90 33.62
N PHE A 782 12.23 -41.77 33.99
CA PHE A 782 12.95 -40.63 34.56
C PHE A 782 12.89 -40.75 36.08
N ALA A 783 14.02 -40.98 36.76
CA ALA A 783 14.09 -41.15 38.21
C ALA A 783 14.97 -40.08 38.86
N TYR A 784 14.56 -39.55 40.02
CA TYR A 784 15.32 -38.55 40.77
C TYR A 784 15.18 -38.72 42.28
N ALA A 785 16.30 -38.61 43.00
CA ALA A 785 16.38 -38.75 44.46
C ALA A 785 17.43 -37.80 45.04
N SER A 786 17.23 -37.38 46.28
CA SER A 786 18.18 -36.57 47.07
C SER A 786 18.97 -37.37 48.09
N GLY A 787 18.87 -38.70 48.05
CA GLY A 787 19.42 -39.64 49.02
C GLY A 787 18.60 -40.94 49.02
N SER A 788 18.86 -41.80 50.00
CA SER A 788 18.11 -43.03 50.29
C SER A 788 17.98 -43.19 51.80
N PHE A 789 16.97 -43.92 52.27
CA PHE A 789 16.90 -44.34 53.68
C PHE A 789 17.90 -45.46 53.99
N SER A 790 18.07 -46.42 53.07
CA SER A 790 18.95 -47.58 53.21
C SER A 790 19.50 -48.11 51.87
N ALA A 791 18.75 -48.01 50.78
CA ALA A 791 19.11 -48.54 49.47
C ALA A 791 18.68 -47.60 48.33
N ALA A 792 19.46 -47.57 47.25
CA ALA A 792 19.15 -46.70 46.12
C ALA A 792 17.75 -47.02 45.54
N GLY A 793 16.92 -45.98 45.40
CA GLY A 793 15.53 -46.07 44.96
C GLY A 793 14.46 -46.24 46.03
N ASP A 794 14.79 -46.34 47.32
CA ASP A 794 13.79 -46.44 48.39
C ASP A 794 13.08 -45.11 48.74
N ALA A 795 13.61 -43.99 48.23
CA ALA A 795 13.13 -42.63 48.47
C ALA A 795 13.30 -41.76 47.21
N GLN A 796 12.40 -41.90 46.23
CA GLN A 796 12.54 -41.21 44.94
C GLN A 796 11.21 -40.71 44.36
N THR A 797 11.29 -39.81 43.39
CA THR A 797 10.18 -39.50 42.49
C THR A 797 10.52 -39.98 41.08
N SER A 798 9.53 -40.50 40.37
CA SER A 798 9.70 -40.95 38.99
C SER A 798 8.61 -40.41 38.07
N ILE A 799 8.95 -40.29 36.79
CA ILE A 799 8.01 -40.06 35.70
C ILE A 799 8.16 -41.20 34.69
N TYR A 800 7.04 -41.77 34.29
CA TYR A 800 6.93 -42.83 33.30
C TYR A 800 5.99 -42.41 32.17
N VAL A 801 6.20 -42.94 30.98
CA VAL A 801 5.30 -42.79 29.83
C VAL A 801 4.81 -44.17 29.43
N LEU A 802 3.49 -44.39 29.48
CA LEU A 802 2.85 -45.61 29.04
C LEU A 802 2.02 -45.28 27.79
N ARG A 803 1.98 -46.21 26.83
CA ARG A 803 1.21 -46.05 25.59
C ARG A 803 0.68 -47.38 25.09
N ASN A 804 -0.34 -47.35 24.24
CA ASN A 804 -0.82 -48.48 23.43
C ASN A 804 -1.84 -47.97 22.40
N GLN A 805 -2.35 -48.84 21.54
CA GLN A 805 -3.48 -48.58 20.67
C GLN A 805 -4.62 -49.59 20.94
N SER A 806 -5.86 -49.14 20.94
CA SER A 806 -7.04 -50.00 21.12
C SER A 806 -7.93 -50.01 19.89
N LEU A 807 -8.49 -51.17 19.53
CA LEU A 807 -9.49 -51.34 18.48
C LEU A 807 -10.68 -52.15 19.02
N GLY A 808 -11.89 -51.62 18.86
CA GLY A 808 -13.14 -52.26 19.31
C GLY A 808 -13.55 -51.91 20.74
N ALA A 809 -14.86 -51.96 20.98
CA ALA A 809 -15.50 -51.57 22.23
C ALA A 809 -15.67 -52.70 23.27
N ALA A 810 -15.23 -53.93 22.96
CA ALA A 810 -15.58 -55.13 23.72
C ALA A 810 -14.69 -55.39 24.95
N GLY A 811 -13.41 -55.01 24.91
CA GLY A 811 -12.42 -55.31 25.96
C GLY A 811 -11.54 -54.11 26.30
N TYR A 812 -10.84 -54.19 27.43
CA TYR A 812 -9.83 -53.20 27.81
C TYR A 812 -8.45 -53.59 27.28
N TYR A 813 -7.65 -52.58 26.95
CA TYR A 813 -6.26 -52.68 26.53
C TYR A 813 -5.38 -52.05 27.61
N THR A 814 -4.39 -52.77 28.11
CA THR A 814 -3.41 -52.21 29.07
C THR A 814 -2.37 -51.36 28.33
N LEU A 815 -2.00 -50.20 28.89
CA LEU A 815 -0.89 -49.38 28.42
C LEU A 815 0.44 -49.92 28.98
N PHE A 816 1.49 -49.95 28.16
CA PHE A 816 2.81 -50.46 28.55
C PHE A 816 3.90 -49.42 28.34
N LEU A 817 5.03 -49.59 29.06
CA LEU A 817 6.17 -48.66 29.02
C LEU A 817 6.96 -48.75 27.71
N ASP A 818 6.94 -49.90 27.04
CA ASP A 818 7.48 -50.05 25.67
C ASP A 818 6.49 -49.61 24.60
N GLY A 819 5.20 -49.63 24.93
CA GLY A 819 4.08 -49.24 24.09
C GLY A 819 3.35 -50.37 23.37
N SER A 820 3.73 -51.64 23.61
CA SER A 820 3.20 -52.77 22.82
C SER A 820 3.26 -54.14 23.48
N SER A 821 3.88 -54.35 24.66
CA SER A 821 3.96 -55.68 25.26
C SER A 821 3.75 -55.75 26.78
N GLU A 822 3.09 -56.83 27.21
CA GLU A 822 2.95 -57.25 28.62
C GLU A 822 4.29 -57.53 29.32
N THR A 823 5.43 -57.45 28.62
CA THR A 823 6.76 -57.67 29.21
C THR A 823 7.34 -56.42 29.89
N LYS A 824 6.74 -55.24 29.68
CA LYS A 824 7.12 -53.97 30.31
C LYS A 824 5.92 -53.25 30.97
N PRO A 825 5.20 -53.89 31.91
CA PRO A 825 4.19 -53.23 32.72
C PRO A 825 4.87 -52.29 33.73
N LEU A 826 4.09 -51.33 34.27
CA LEU A 826 4.56 -50.45 35.33
C LEU A 826 4.50 -51.20 36.67
N THR A 827 5.50 -52.06 36.92
CA THR A 827 5.58 -52.83 38.17
C THR A 827 5.84 -51.91 39.36
N VAL A 828 5.14 -52.16 40.46
CA VAL A 828 5.30 -51.50 41.76
C VAL A 828 6.29 -52.36 42.56
N PRO A 829 7.52 -51.90 42.84
CA PRO A 829 8.54 -52.69 43.52
C PRO A 829 8.04 -53.26 44.84
N ASN A 830 8.46 -54.49 45.15
CA ASN A 830 8.05 -55.16 46.38
C ASN A 830 8.47 -54.36 47.62
N GLY A 831 7.53 -54.09 48.53
CA GLY A 831 7.68 -53.24 49.70
C GLY A 831 7.43 -51.76 49.44
N SER A 832 7.31 -51.32 48.19
CA SER A 832 7.09 -49.89 47.88
C SER A 832 5.64 -49.47 48.10
N ARG A 833 5.49 -48.20 48.49
CA ARG A 833 4.22 -47.47 48.54
C ARG A 833 4.37 -46.26 47.62
N TRP A 834 3.51 -46.14 46.64
CA TRP A 834 3.52 -45.06 45.64
C TRP A 834 2.26 -44.21 45.76
N ALA A 835 2.43 -42.91 45.94
CA ALA A 835 1.41 -41.95 45.54
C ALA A 835 1.59 -41.66 44.05
N PHE A 836 0.52 -41.72 43.27
CA PHE A 836 0.57 -41.52 41.81
C PHE A 836 -0.42 -40.45 41.32
N ASP A 837 0.01 -39.73 40.30
CA ASP A 837 -0.80 -38.81 39.50
C ASP A 837 -0.59 -39.13 38.03
N ILE A 838 -1.69 -39.33 37.30
CA ILE A 838 -1.70 -39.85 35.93
C ILE A 838 -2.50 -38.91 35.07
N LEU A 839 -1.85 -38.37 34.04
CA LEU A 839 -2.52 -37.65 32.96
C LEU A 839 -2.56 -38.56 31.74
N LEU A 840 -3.77 -38.88 31.26
CA LEU A 840 -4.01 -39.84 30.19
C LEU A 840 -4.89 -39.20 29.11
N ILE A 841 -4.49 -39.38 27.85
CA ILE A 841 -5.23 -38.93 26.67
C ILE A 841 -5.39 -40.07 25.66
N GLY A 842 -6.55 -40.13 25.03
CA GLY A 842 -6.83 -40.94 23.85
C GLY A 842 -7.27 -40.06 22.68
N SER A 843 -6.84 -40.40 21.47
CA SER A 843 -7.26 -39.73 20.23
C SER A 843 -7.40 -40.74 19.09
N GLN A 844 -8.42 -40.55 18.25
CA GLN A 844 -8.57 -41.24 16.97
C GLN A 844 -8.09 -40.36 15.79
N PRO A 845 -7.71 -40.95 14.63
CA PRO A 845 -7.36 -40.19 13.43
C PRO A 845 -8.48 -39.28 12.91
N SER A 846 -9.74 -39.62 13.19
CA SER A 846 -10.94 -38.82 12.90
C SER A 846 -11.08 -37.55 13.76
N GLY A 847 -10.18 -37.33 14.73
CA GLY A 847 -10.15 -36.13 15.60
C GLY A 847 -10.85 -36.31 16.95
N THR A 848 -11.68 -37.35 17.11
CA THR A 848 -12.34 -37.68 18.39
C THR A 848 -11.30 -37.85 19.49
N THR A 849 -11.40 -37.03 20.54
CA THR A 849 -10.40 -36.92 21.62
C THR A 849 -11.07 -36.97 23.00
N ALA A 850 -10.37 -37.58 23.96
CA ALA A 850 -10.77 -37.55 25.36
C ALA A 850 -9.57 -37.68 26.30
N ALA A 851 -9.62 -36.99 27.45
CA ALA A 851 -8.56 -36.96 28.44
C ALA A 851 -9.08 -37.07 29.87
N TRP A 852 -8.30 -37.71 30.74
CA TRP A 852 -8.60 -37.97 32.14
C TRP A 852 -7.37 -37.77 33.03
N GLN A 853 -7.62 -37.37 34.27
CA GLN A 853 -6.65 -37.46 35.36
C GLN A 853 -7.04 -38.60 36.29
N ILE A 854 -6.10 -39.48 36.65
CA ILE A 854 -6.29 -40.53 37.66
C ILE A 854 -5.29 -40.30 38.80
N ARG A 855 -5.80 -40.17 40.03
CA ARG A 855 -4.98 -39.99 41.23
C ARG A 855 -5.29 -41.06 42.27
N GLY A 856 -4.27 -41.57 42.93
CA GLY A 856 -4.43 -42.62 43.93
C GLY A 856 -3.14 -42.99 44.62
N VAL A 857 -3.24 -44.00 45.48
CA VAL A 857 -2.11 -44.59 46.21
C VAL A 857 -2.15 -46.09 45.99
N ILE A 858 -1.02 -46.69 45.63
CA ILE A 858 -0.84 -48.13 45.47
C ILE A 858 0.31 -48.59 46.37
N LYS A 859 0.21 -49.82 46.87
CA LYS A 859 1.27 -50.48 47.64
C LYS A 859 1.48 -51.89 47.12
N ASN A 860 2.73 -52.33 47.07
CA ASN A 860 3.05 -53.75 46.94
C ASN A 860 3.60 -54.25 48.28
N ASN A 861 2.84 -55.10 48.97
CA ASN A 861 3.24 -55.70 50.24
C ASN A 861 3.59 -57.18 50.04
N ILE A 862 4.89 -57.49 49.92
CA ILE A 862 5.41 -58.87 49.83
C ILE A 862 4.83 -59.64 48.61
N GLY A 863 4.80 -58.99 47.45
CA GLY A 863 4.23 -59.57 46.22
C GLY A 863 2.70 -59.57 46.21
N THR A 864 2.10 -58.50 46.72
CA THR A 864 0.65 -58.28 46.68
C THR A 864 0.38 -56.79 46.50
N THR A 865 0.00 -56.45 45.26
CA THR A 865 -0.17 -55.11 44.74
C THR A 865 -1.63 -54.66 44.86
N SER A 866 -1.89 -53.67 45.70
CA SER A 866 -3.26 -53.22 46.05
C SER A 866 -3.35 -51.69 46.21
N PHE A 867 -4.51 -51.13 45.84
CA PHE A 867 -4.77 -49.71 46.11
C PHE A 867 -5.07 -49.44 47.59
N VAL A 868 -4.67 -48.25 48.06
CA VAL A 868 -5.04 -47.72 49.37
C VAL A 868 -6.22 -46.76 49.16
N GLY A 869 -7.43 -47.29 49.29
CA GLY A 869 -8.67 -46.62 48.86
C GLY A 869 -8.92 -46.81 47.36
N THR A 870 -10.01 -46.22 46.84
CA THR A 870 -10.34 -46.26 45.41
C THR A 870 -9.64 -45.10 44.69
N PRO A 871 -8.87 -45.33 43.60
CA PRO A 871 -8.33 -44.25 42.78
C PRO A 871 -9.43 -43.34 42.23
N THR A 872 -9.23 -42.03 42.29
CA THR A 872 -10.15 -41.05 41.72
C THR A 872 -9.84 -40.84 40.25
N THR A 873 -10.79 -41.12 39.37
CA THR A 873 -10.74 -40.79 37.94
C THR A 873 -11.58 -39.55 37.67
N THR A 874 -10.99 -38.52 37.06
CA THR A 874 -11.66 -37.27 36.71
C THR A 874 -11.50 -37.04 35.20
N ALA A 875 -12.61 -36.92 34.48
CA ALA A 875 -12.58 -36.50 33.08
C ALA A 875 -12.16 -35.02 32.99
N LEU A 876 -11.18 -34.72 32.14
CA LEU A 876 -10.69 -33.35 31.90
C LEU A 876 -11.38 -32.72 30.67
N GLY A 877 -11.75 -33.56 29.70
CA GLY A 877 -12.53 -33.21 28.51
C GLY A 877 -12.79 -34.48 27.70
N VAL A 878 -14.01 -34.66 27.22
CA VAL A 878 -14.44 -35.87 26.48
C VAL A 878 -15.39 -35.43 25.38
N ASP A 879 -15.01 -35.67 24.12
CA ASP A 879 -15.91 -35.43 22.98
C ASP A 879 -17.16 -36.32 23.07
N ALA A 880 -18.29 -35.86 22.53
CA ALA A 880 -19.54 -36.61 22.56
C ALA A 880 -19.42 -38.04 21.95
N ALA A 881 -18.59 -38.20 20.91
CA ALA A 881 -18.29 -39.49 20.28
C ALA A 881 -17.39 -40.41 21.15
N ALA A 882 -16.69 -39.87 22.13
CA ALA A 882 -15.89 -40.58 23.13
C ALA A 882 -16.66 -40.86 24.44
N SER A 883 -17.94 -40.51 24.54
CA SER A 883 -18.76 -40.66 25.76
C SER A 883 -18.87 -42.09 26.31
N THR A 884 -18.58 -43.11 25.50
CA THR A 884 -18.55 -44.53 25.90
C THR A 884 -17.14 -45.07 26.14
N TRP A 885 -16.10 -44.25 25.93
CA TRP A 885 -14.72 -44.62 26.24
C TRP A 885 -14.55 -44.69 27.75
N ASN A 886 -13.70 -45.61 28.22
CA ASN A 886 -13.45 -45.76 29.63
C ASN A 886 -11.98 -46.03 29.93
N VAL A 887 -11.52 -45.52 31.07
CA VAL A 887 -10.13 -45.64 31.53
C VAL A 887 -10.12 -46.02 33.01
N LEU A 888 -9.34 -47.04 33.34
CA LEU A 888 -9.30 -47.65 34.67
C LEU A 888 -7.84 -47.84 35.09
N ALA A 889 -7.51 -47.46 36.32
CA ALA A 889 -6.31 -47.95 36.98
C ALA A 889 -6.66 -49.26 37.72
N GLN A 890 -5.86 -50.30 37.51
CA GLN A 890 -5.99 -51.59 38.19
C GLN A 890 -4.68 -51.93 38.91
N ALA A 891 -4.80 -52.46 40.12
CA ALA A 891 -3.70 -53.03 40.88
C ALA A 891 -3.63 -54.52 40.55
N ASN A 892 -2.61 -54.95 39.81
CA ASN A 892 -2.50 -56.32 39.30
C ASN A 892 -1.50 -57.11 40.15
N ASN A 893 -2.03 -58.07 40.92
CA ASN A 893 -1.22 -58.97 41.77
C ASN A 893 -0.37 -59.97 40.98
N THR A 894 -0.74 -60.31 39.74
CA THR A 894 -0.04 -61.35 38.96
C THR A 894 1.26 -60.81 38.36
N THR A 895 1.27 -59.54 37.97
CA THR A 895 2.43 -58.83 37.40
C THR A 895 3.05 -57.82 38.37
N ASP A 896 2.52 -57.74 39.59
CA ASP A 896 2.88 -56.76 40.62
C ASP A 896 2.92 -55.32 40.10
N SER A 897 1.83 -54.88 39.44
CA SER A 897 1.85 -53.64 38.65
C SER A 897 0.63 -52.74 38.80
N LEU A 898 0.83 -51.48 38.40
CA LEU A 898 -0.20 -50.49 38.16
C LEU A 898 -0.58 -50.53 36.67
N ASP A 899 -1.57 -51.36 36.34
CA ASP A 899 -2.09 -51.47 34.98
C ASP A 899 -3.03 -50.32 34.66
N LEU A 900 -2.77 -49.60 33.58
CA LEU A 900 -3.68 -48.60 33.03
C LEU A 900 -4.44 -49.21 31.87
N GLN A 901 -5.70 -49.54 32.11
CA GLN A 901 -6.60 -50.14 31.14
C GLN A 901 -7.46 -49.08 30.46
N VAL A 902 -7.41 -49.04 29.14
CA VAL A 902 -8.16 -48.10 28.29
C VAL A 902 -9.08 -48.86 27.35
N ARG A 903 -10.20 -48.24 26.96
CA ARG A 903 -11.14 -48.81 25.99
C ARG A 903 -11.77 -47.70 25.16
N GLY A 904 -11.49 -47.68 23.86
CA GLY A 904 -12.19 -46.86 22.88
C GLY A 904 -13.53 -47.47 22.44
N SER A 905 -14.27 -46.75 21.59
CA SER A 905 -15.59 -47.18 21.08
C SER A 905 -15.60 -47.69 19.63
N SER A 906 -14.60 -47.34 18.82
CA SER A 906 -14.59 -47.66 17.39
C SER A 906 -14.08 -49.08 17.11
N THR A 907 -14.79 -49.84 16.27
CA THR A 907 -14.36 -51.15 15.77
C THR A 907 -13.57 -51.08 14.46
N THR A 908 -13.48 -49.90 13.83
CA THR A 908 -12.84 -49.69 12.53
C THR A 908 -11.67 -48.72 12.56
N GLU A 909 -11.52 -47.93 13.63
CA GLU A 909 -10.41 -46.99 13.82
C GLU A 909 -9.66 -47.26 15.13
N TRP A 910 -8.33 -47.27 15.05
CA TRP A 910 -7.46 -47.35 16.21
C TRP A 910 -7.53 -46.08 17.03
N THR A 911 -7.75 -46.22 18.34
CA THR A 911 -7.57 -45.12 19.29
C THR A 911 -6.15 -45.21 19.84
N SER A 912 -5.35 -44.15 19.68
CA SER A 912 -3.99 -44.08 20.21
C SER A 912 -4.00 -43.44 21.59
N TRP A 913 -3.36 -44.09 22.55
CA TRP A 913 -3.39 -43.72 23.95
C TRP A 913 -1.99 -43.45 24.48
N VAL A 914 -1.85 -42.36 25.25
CA VAL A 914 -0.63 -42.03 25.98
C VAL A 914 -1.00 -41.58 27.39
N ALA A 915 -0.27 -42.07 28.38
CA ALA A 915 -0.37 -41.65 29.76
C ALA A 915 1.01 -41.30 30.31
N THR A 916 1.12 -40.14 30.98
CA THR A 916 2.26 -39.86 31.86
C THR A 916 1.87 -40.22 33.28
N VAL A 917 2.65 -41.09 33.92
CA VAL A 917 2.48 -41.46 35.33
C VAL A 917 3.61 -40.83 36.12
N ARG A 918 3.27 -39.92 37.03
CA ARG A 918 4.21 -39.37 38.02
C ARG A 918 4.00 -40.07 39.35
N THR A 919 5.08 -40.56 39.95
CA THR A 919 5.04 -41.20 41.27
C THR A 919 5.93 -40.48 42.28
N VAL A 920 5.53 -40.55 43.55
CA VAL A 920 6.42 -40.38 44.69
C VAL A 920 6.45 -41.72 45.42
N GLU A 921 7.64 -42.28 45.53
CA GLU A 921 7.92 -43.62 46.01
C GLU A 921 8.58 -43.58 47.38
N VAL A 922 8.06 -44.39 48.30
CA VAL A 922 8.73 -44.72 49.55
C VAL A 922 8.70 -46.22 49.79
N THR A 923 9.86 -46.80 50.10
CA THR A 923 10.01 -48.21 50.48
C THR A 923 10.53 -48.28 51.92
N PRO A 924 9.64 -48.21 52.93
CA PRO A 924 10.00 -48.49 54.33
C PRO A 924 10.67 -49.86 54.47
N GLN A 925 11.74 -49.89 55.28
CA GLN A 925 12.38 -51.13 55.75
C GLN A 925 11.45 -51.98 56.60
#